data_AF-A0A1X7VMR6-F1
#
_entry.id   AF-A0A1X7VMR6-F1
#
_cell.length_a   1.000
_cell.length_b   1.000
_cell.length_c   1.000
_cell.angle_alpha   90.00
_cell.angle_beta   90.00
_cell.angle_gamma   90.00
#
_symmetry.space_group_name_H-M   'P 1'
#
loop_
_entity.id
_entity.type
_entity.pdbx_description
1 polymer ?
#
loop_
_entity_poly.entity_id
_entity_poly.type
_entity_poly.pdbx_seq_one_letter_code
_entity_poly.pdbx_strand_id
1 'polypeptide(L)'
;MEAEDSTPSTCTTKKGKESQAMKPAKGGKAKRKEYNRRNEPQSVLKVQDDKEEDVEALQAFDFLSARAKEFSSMLWAVRNKGGAKRTFQKLPRHMRRRAMSFKVSRLPWREREMAAAELEESSDGSLAKKKKKKQKRKKCNSREDYLKRQKDGKKWLETHIWHAKRMRMGIKWGYKIPLESFSKGKRVNYRFMKKGTLISDISYMACIEVEGSTRSMMVEKLSCAFSKDSDFHSLDVINGLKEGVTIMYHPFTYPHCSVGQVLLLWQPNTLDNSCKLWVWCLPAIVNEIKEIIGEINNQENDKERNILSFKVVPDLLRFRLVGPHSHLVITSILSAPPVKELSTQSAPDTSTPQAAAADSEGLVYLRSLPKWAEFSQTSQSRGWWVERVTLEDAHRLNELYNVNTESCDMFPNGSVLSLFSSDPRLTLPVKRGSTGCPPAQEGSENKKDLEALLKDLESELVKIKERGEREGEEIEEDVHVHVEQTDSLEIDLVSSWPHPSLTTPTQFPFIWDESVRSDSSLSQLPDHIINEVRGKYFLKPESINLGHETSVLPLMLIKRQYPDTLCLPDSIHAHTLDYHSHPHKQLISGWDVILPSRWGMSFWISLIYRGARPLGFNELNTCCHLENLSPLFPRDYPDTVAGRDEEIQTLSECSSQYGRYPPDKRPNFGKLRIASPFLPQWKELMDSISSSDSNEFNQPEKKIKLEVEMKEENVKEVERHDDGVMISTDKCISFHVVRQSSLIDILEGFRSELISSEALSLNFTDILSRHGINRLLSDNPRCLVTVLCEVASHGKIPPQSLISLPTFSDISSHLSADGRGFLGPCEPLAPRGLTFFEGGVIYSGVYSMNRKEMKDLNKKRKKALQRKNRLRGEGECELTQEEKDLIQTPDIVFRLTPPTTSRQTIGYIGQTVGYSHTYSRCVGVGHLSLHWWVELCRLAHQAKAGSVVALVRGHSTQYYMVHVNLYLWRN
;
A
#
# COMPACT_ATOMS: atom_id res chain seq x y z
N MET A 1 -33.71 -38.96 22.72
CA MET A 1 -35.01 -39.63 22.93
C MET A 1 -36.08 -38.62 22.57
N GLU A 2 -36.75 -38.89 21.44
CA GLU A 2 -38.20 -38.76 21.16
C GLU A 2 -39.00 -37.69 21.93
N ALA A 3 -39.96 -36.96 21.37
CA ALA A 3 -40.58 -36.80 20.05
C ALA A 3 -41.62 -35.65 20.23
N GLU A 4 -42.02 -34.99 19.12
CA GLU A 4 -43.42 -34.59 18.77
C GLU A 4 -44.31 -33.83 19.81
N ASP A 5 -45.18 -32.87 19.52
CA ASP A 5 -45.74 -32.31 18.29
C ASP A 5 -46.53 -31.02 18.65
N SER A 6 -47.11 -30.40 17.63
CA SER A 6 -48.32 -29.55 17.64
C SER A 6 -48.17 -28.03 17.41
N THR A 7 -48.86 -27.61 16.35
CA THR A 7 -48.88 -26.30 15.71
C THR A 7 -50.29 -25.66 15.90
N PRO A 8 -50.77 -24.66 15.13
CA PRO A 8 -51.16 -23.35 15.65
C PRO A 8 -52.63 -22.97 15.35
N SER A 9 -53.15 -21.88 15.92
CA SER A 9 -54.35 -21.13 15.48
C SER A 9 -54.53 -19.92 16.42
N THR A 10 -55.10 -18.75 16.12
CA THR A 10 -55.91 -18.15 15.04
C THR A 10 -55.84 -16.60 15.22
N CYS A 11 -55.65 -15.77 14.18
CA CYS A 11 -56.67 -15.14 13.31
C CYS A 11 -57.70 -14.28 14.10
N THR A 12 -57.82 -12.95 13.88
CA THR A 12 -58.68 -12.32 12.84
C THR A 12 -58.54 -10.79 12.95
N THR A 13 -58.14 -10.00 11.93
CA THR A 13 -58.81 -9.51 10.69
C THR A 13 -59.88 -8.41 10.84
N LYS A 14 -59.65 -7.28 10.13
CA LYS A 14 -60.54 -6.62 9.12
C LYS A 14 -59.83 -5.37 8.56
N LYS A 15 -59.36 -5.37 7.30
CA LYS A 15 -60.04 -5.07 6.00
C LYS A 15 -60.48 -3.59 5.89
N GLY A 16 -60.24 -2.83 4.82
CA GLY A 16 -59.65 -3.10 3.50
C GLY A 16 -60.17 -2.09 2.45
N LYS A 17 -59.43 -1.94 1.34
CA LYS A 17 -59.82 -1.60 -0.06
C LYS A 17 -58.62 -0.94 -0.77
N GLU A 18 -58.27 -1.16 -2.02
CA GLU A 18 -58.52 -2.20 -3.04
C GLU A 18 -57.66 -1.72 -4.24
N SER A 19 -56.68 -2.49 -4.70
CA SER A 19 -55.92 -2.17 -5.92
C SER A 19 -55.94 -3.38 -6.85
N GLN A 20 -56.54 -3.18 -8.01
CA GLN A 20 -56.76 -4.17 -9.06
C GLN A 20 -55.43 -4.80 -9.51
N ALA A 21 -55.33 -6.12 -9.34
CA ALA A 21 -54.26 -6.94 -9.87
C ALA A 21 -54.56 -7.30 -11.34
N MET A 22 -53.65 -6.93 -12.24
CA MET A 22 -53.61 -7.47 -13.60
C MET A 22 -53.24 -8.97 -13.55
N LYS A 23 -54.00 -9.76 -14.31
CA LYS A 23 -53.90 -11.23 -14.44
C LYS A 23 -52.53 -11.66 -15.00
N PRO A 24 -51.95 -12.79 -14.54
CA PRO A 24 -50.82 -13.41 -15.21
C PRO A 24 -51.27 -14.08 -16.53
N ALA A 25 -50.53 -13.80 -17.61
CA ALA A 25 -50.78 -14.34 -18.94
C ALA A 25 -50.64 -15.87 -18.96
N LYS A 26 -51.67 -16.55 -19.49
CA LYS A 26 -51.69 -17.97 -19.80
C LYS A 26 -50.93 -18.20 -21.12
N GLY A 27 -49.68 -18.68 -21.06
CA GLY A 27 -48.89 -18.94 -22.27
C GLY A 27 -47.68 -19.82 -21.99
N GLY A 28 -47.88 -21.03 -21.46
CA GLY A 28 -46.74 -21.94 -21.18
C GLY A 28 -47.09 -23.41 -20.96
N LYS A 29 -48.37 -23.79 -21.00
CA LYS A 29 -48.80 -25.17 -20.74
C LYS A 29 -48.87 -26.06 -22.00
N ALA A 30 -48.81 -25.48 -23.21
CA ALA A 30 -48.94 -26.24 -24.47
C ALA A 30 -47.63 -26.97 -24.87
N LYS A 31 -46.47 -26.30 -24.78
CA LYS A 31 -45.19 -26.90 -25.21
C LYS A 31 -44.67 -28.04 -24.30
N ARG A 32 -45.13 -28.10 -23.05
CA ARG A 32 -44.75 -29.17 -22.10
C ARG A 32 -45.51 -30.48 -22.32
N LYS A 33 -46.70 -30.42 -22.95
CA LYS A 33 -47.47 -31.63 -23.33
C LYS A 33 -46.91 -32.31 -24.59
N GLU A 34 -46.28 -31.57 -25.49
CA GLU A 34 -45.74 -32.10 -26.73
C GLU A 34 -44.39 -32.81 -26.54
N TYR A 35 -43.57 -32.35 -25.57
CA TYR A 35 -42.34 -33.05 -25.17
C TYR A 35 -42.61 -34.39 -24.46
N ASN A 36 -43.65 -34.46 -23.62
CA ASN A 36 -44.02 -35.69 -22.92
C ASN A 36 -44.73 -36.74 -23.80
N ARG A 37 -45.09 -36.40 -25.05
CA ARG A 37 -45.77 -37.32 -25.98
C ARG A 37 -44.80 -38.03 -26.93
N ARG A 38 -43.53 -37.60 -27.01
CA ARG A 38 -42.48 -38.26 -27.79
C ARG A 38 -41.70 -39.34 -27.01
N ASN A 39 -41.87 -39.39 -25.70
CA ASN A 39 -41.18 -40.34 -24.81
C ASN A 39 -42.15 -41.39 -24.24
N GLU A 40 -43.09 -41.88 -25.05
CA GLU A 40 -43.70 -43.19 -24.76
C GLU A 40 -42.73 -44.27 -25.27
N PRO A 41 -42.34 -45.27 -24.44
CA PRO A 41 -41.52 -46.36 -24.93
C PRO A 41 -42.32 -47.14 -25.96
N GLN A 42 -41.89 -47.12 -27.22
CA GLN A 42 -42.44 -47.99 -28.24
C GLN A 42 -42.24 -49.45 -27.83
N SER A 43 -43.31 -50.21 -28.02
CA SER A 43 -43.45 -51.64 -27.78
C SER A 43 -42.20 -52.46 -28.09
N VAL A 44 -41.82 -53.27 -27.11
CA VAL A 44 -40.92 -54.43 -27.22
C VAL A 44 -41.19 -55.20 -28.51
N LEU A 45 -40.26 -55.11 -29.47
CA LEU A 45 -40.18 -56.09 -30.55
C LEU A 45 -39.74 -57.41 -29.90
N LYS A 46 -40.59 -58.44 -29.99
CA LYS A 46 -40.19 -59.81 -29.69
C LYS A 46 -39.14 -60.22 -30.72
N VAL A 47 -37.87 -60.23 -30.30
CA VAL A 47 -36.80 -60.90 -31.04
C VAL A 47 -36.98 -62.40 -30.79
N GLN A 48 -37.12 -63.16 -31.87
CA GLN A 48 -37.16 -64.61 -31.85
C GLN A 48 -35.78 -65.15 -31.44
N ASP A 49 -35.78 -66.14 -30.56
CA ASP A 49 -34.60 -66.90 -30.15
C ASP A 49 -33.95 -67.54 -31.38
N ASP A 50 -32.72 -67.14 -31.69
CA ASP A 50 -31.84 -67.91 -32.57
C ASP A 50 -30.37 -67.66 -32.20
N LYS A 51 -29.74 -68.73 -31.71
CA LYS A 51 -28.29 -69.06 -31.63
C LYS A 51 -27.45 -68.35 -30.57
N GLU A 52 -27.03 -69.16 -29.58
CA GLU A 52 -25.89 -68.94 -28.69
C GLU A 52 -24.62 -68.66 -29.50
N GLU A 53 -24.25 -67.38 -29.60
CA GLU A 53 -22.86 -66.95 -29.65
C GLU A 53 -22.61 -66.17 -28.36
N ASP A 54 -21.52 -66.48 -27.64
CA ASP A 54 -21.10 -65.77 -26.43
C ASP A 54 -20.79 -64.29 -26.74
N VAL A 55 -21.84 -63.46 -26.82
CA VAL A 55 -21.71 -62.02 -26.86
C VAL A 55 -21.46 -61.56 -25.43
N GLU A 56 -20.25 -61.06 -25.14
CA GLU A 56 -19.92 -60.46 -23.84
C GLU A 56 -21.01 -59.46 -23.43
N ALA A 57 -21.87 -59.86 -22.50
CA ALA A 57 -22.95 -59.03 -22.02
C ALA A 57 -22.35 -57.82 -21.30
N LEU A 58 -22.57 -56.62 -21.85
CA LEU A 58 -22.09 -55.37 -21.27
C LEU A 58 -22.61 -55.26 -19.83
N GLN A 59 -21.71 -55.40 -18.85
CA GLN A 59 -22.04 -55.20 -17.45
C GLN A 59 -22.36 -53.73 -17.22
N ALA A 60 -23.66 -53.39 -17.26
CA ALA A 60 -24.14 -52.01 -17.23
C ALA A 60 -23.66 -51.26 -15.98
N PHE A 61 -23.55 -51.96 -14.85
CA PHE A 61 -23.04 -51.37 -13.62
C PHE A 61 -21.55 -50.97 -13.75
N ASP A 62 -20.71 -51.84 -14.30
CA ASP A 62 -19.28 -51.57 -14.48
C ASP A 62 -19.04 -50.50 -15.55
N PHE A 63 -19.84 -50.51 -16.62
CA PHE A 63 -19.80 -49.48 -17.66
C PHE A 63 -20.20 -48.10 -17.13
N LEU A 64 -21.22 -48.03 -16.27
CA LEU A 64 -21.68 -46.78 -15.66
C LEU A 64 -20.76 -46.33 -14.53
N SER A 65 -20.22 -47.24 -13.72
CA SER A 65 -19.28 -46.91 -12.65
C SER A 65 -17.97 -46.35 -13.22
N ALA A 66 -17.45 -46.94 -14.31
CA ALA A 66 -16.28 -46.44 -15.03
C ALA A 66 -16.50 -45.02 -15.59
N ARG A 67 -17.71 -44.70 -16.07
CA ARG A 67 -18.06 -43.38 -16.64
C ARG A 67 -18.72 -42.40 -15.67
N ALA A 68 -18.99 -42.79 -14.42
CA ALA A 68 -19.68 -41.94 -13.45
C ALA A 68 -18.91 -40.62 -13.19
N LYS A 69 -17.57 -40.69 -13.21
CA LYS A 69 -16.69 -39.51 -13.08
C LYS A 69 -16.80 -38.59 -14.29
N GLU A 70 -16.90 -39.13 -15.51
CA GLU A 70 -17.10 -38.37 -16.74
C GLU A 70 -18.46 -37.67 -16.75
N PHE A 71 -19.54 -38.40 -16.44
CA PHE A 71 -20.88 -37.84 -16.33
C PHE A 71 -20.95 -36.73 -15.28
N SER A 72 -20.34 -36.95 -14.11
CA SER A 72 -20.25 -35.94 -13.06
C SER A 72 -19.48 -34.70 -13.52
N SER A 73 -18.36 -34.90 -14.22
CA SER A 73 -17.54 -33.81 -14.78
C SER A 73 -18.28 -33.02 -15.85
N MET A 74 -18.98 -33.70 -16.77
CA MET A 74 -19.80 -33.07 -17.81
C MET A 74 -21.00 -32.31 -17.22
N LEU A 75 -21.75 -32.93 -16.31
CA LEU A 75 -22.87 -32.29 -15.62
C LEU A 75 -22.41 -31.07 -14.83
N TRP A 76 -21.28 -31.17 -14.13
CA TRP A 76 -20.67 -30.04 -13.44
C TRP A 76 -20.28 -28.92 -14.42
N ALA A 77 -19.66 -29.24 -15.55
CA ALA A 77 -19.26 -28.25 -16.56
C ALA A 77 -20.47 -27.52 -17.17
N VAL A 78 -21.55 -28.24 -17.49
CA VAL A 78 -22.81 -27.67 -18.02
C VAL A 78 -23.50 -26.81 -16.95
N ARG A 79 -23.62 -27.31 -15.70
CA ARG A 79 -24.21 -26.55 -14.59
C ARG A 79 -23.42 -25.28 -14.26
N ASN A 80 -22.09 -25.32 -14.34
CA ASN A 80 -21.22 -24.17 -14.06
C ASN A 80 -21.21 -23.13 -15.20
N LYS A 81 -21.21 -23.56 -16.46
CA LYS A 81 -21.46 -22.64 -17.61
C LYS A 81 -22.86 -22.02 -17.51
N GLY A 82 -23.79 -22.71 -16.86
CA GLY A 82 -25.07 -22.20 -16.38
C GLY A 82 -26.19 -22.44 -17.37
N GLY A 83 -27.40 -22.68 -16.84
CA GLY A 83 -28.66 -22.75 -17.60
C GLY A 83 -29.01 -21.45 -18.32
N ALA A 84 -30.29 -21.22 -18.63
CA ALA A 84 -30.78 -20.07 -19.41
C ALA A 84 -30.43 -18.69 -18.80
N LYS A 85 -29.18 -18.26 -18.95
CA LYS A 85 -28.62 -16.95 -18.57
C LYS A 85 -28.63 -16.06 -19.80
N ARG A 86 -29.06 -14.81 -19.61
CA ARG A 86 -28.95 -13.77 -20.64
C ARG A 86 -27.50 -13.61 -21.09
N THR A 87 -27.29 -13.23 -22.34
CA THR A 87 -25.96 -13.13 -22.98
C THR A 87 -24.97 -12.32 -22.12
N PHE A 88 -25.37 -11.17 -21.59
CA PHE A 88 -24.50 -10.33 -20.75
C PHE A 88 -24.12 -10.95 -19.38
N GLN A 89 -24.85 -11.97 -18.91
CA GLN A 89 -24.56 -12.70 -17.67
C GLN A 89 -23.58 -13.86 -17.87
N LYS A 90 -23.33 -14.29 -19.12
CA LYS A 90 -22.31 -15.29 -19.45
C LYS A 90 -20.90 -14.74 -19.23
N LEU A 91 -20.70 -13.43 -19.39
CA LEU A 91 -19.42 -12.76 -19.18
C LEU A 91 -18.90 -12.87 -17.73
N PRO A 92 -17.57 -12.89 -17.51
CA PRO A 92 -16.97 -12.80 -16.18
C PRO A 92 -17.44 -11.56 -15.39
N ARG A 93 -17.63 -11.71 -14.07
CA ARG A 93 -18.18 -10.63 -13.22
C ARG A 93 -17.42 -9.31 -13.33
N HIS A 94 -16.09 -9.33 -13.47
CA HIS A 94 -15.25 -8.13 -13.57
C HIS A 94 -15.42 -7.39 -14.92
N MET A 95 -15.83 -8.08 -15.99
CA MET A 95 -16.12 -7.49 -17.30
C MET A 95 -17.52 -6.89 -17.38
N ARG A 96 -18.46 -7.35 -16.52
CA ARG A 96 -19.85 -6.93 -16.61
C ARG A 96 -20.02 -5.42 -16.40
N ARG A 97 -20.90 -4.82 -17.18
CA ARG A 97 -21.33 -3.42 -17.06
C ARG A 97 -22.86 -3.37 -16.93
N ARG A 98 -23.37 -2.54 -16.01
CA ARG A 98 -24.82 -2.38 -15.79
C ARG A 98 -25.57 -1.91 -17.03
N ALA A 99 -24.90 -1.13 -17.88
CA ALA A 99 -25.49 -0.62 -19.12
C ALA A 99 -25.64 -1.66 -20.24
N MET A 100 -25.08 -2.87 -20.11
CA MET A 100 -25.16 -3.92 -21.13
C MET A 100 -26.58 -4.45 -21.33
N SER A 101 -27.49 -4.27 -20.36
CA SER A 101 -28.89 -4.67 -20.50
C SER A 101 -29.68 -3.83 -21.50
N PHE A 102 -29.23 -2.61 -21.83
CA PHE A 102 -29.93 -1.71 -22.75
C PHE A 102 -29.01 -1.09 -23.82
N LYS A 103 -27.69 -1.26 -23.72
CA LYS A 103 -26.71 -0.76 -24.71
C LYS A 103 -25.80 -1.90 -25.17
N VAL A 104 -26.17 -2.52 -26.28
CA VAL A 104 -25.47 -3.67 -26.90
C VAL A 104 -23.99 -3.35 -27.19
N SER A 105 -23.67 -2.11 -27.58
CA SER A 105 -22.28 -1.71 -27.88
C SER A 105 -21.30 -1.81 -26.68
N ARG A 106 -21.80 -2.05 -25.46
CA ARG A 106 -20.97 -2.26 -24.26
C ARG A 106 -20.50 -3.71 -24.12
N LEU A 107 -21.05 -4.63 -24.89
CA LEU A 107 -20.63 -6.03 -24.94
C LEU A 107 -19.47 -6.22 -25.93
N PRO A 108 -18.62 -7.25 -25.72
CA PRO A 108 -17.66 -7.70 -26.71
C PRO A 108 -18.33 -7.98 -28.05
N TRP A 109 -17.63 -7.73 -29.17
CA TRP A 109 -18.20 -7.82 -30.53
C TRP A 109 -18.96 -9.12 -30.78
N ARG A 110 -18.36 -10.28 -30.43
CA ARG A 110 -18.95 -11.63 -30.61
C ARG A 110 -20.27 -11.84 -29.87
N GLU A 111 -20.50 -11.12 -28.78
CA GLU A 111 -21.71 -11.25 -27.94
C GLU A 111 -22.79 -10.23 -28.31
N ARG A 112 -22.54 -9.33 -29.27
CA ARG A 112 -23.47 -8.24 -29.61
C ARG A 112 -24.69 -8.73 -30.35
N GLU A 113 -24.53 -9.66 -31.26
CA GLU A 113 -25.61 -10.20 -32.09
C GLU A 113 -26.66 -10.92 -31.23
N MET A 114 -26.23 -11.88 -30.41
CA MET A 114 -27.11 -12.59 -29.47
C MET A 114 -27.82 -11.62 -28.51
N ALA A 115 -27.10 -10.61 -27.99
CA ALA A 115 -27.71 -9.65 -27.07
C ALA A 115 -28.66 -8.66 -27.76
N ALA A 116 -28.46 -8.38 -29.06
CA ALA A 116 -29.39 -7.58 -29.84
C ALA A 116 -30.70 -8.36 -30.07
N ALA A 117 -30.59 -9.62 -30.48
CA ALA A 117 -31.74 -10.52 -30.63
C ALA A 117 -32.52 -10.68 -29.30
N GLU A 118 -31.83 -10.90 -28.18
CA GLU A 118 -32.47 -10.95 -26.84
C GLU A 118 -33.20 -9.64 -26.48
N LEU A 119 -32.67 -8.48 -26.92
CA LEU A 119 -33.27 -7.18 -26.64
C LEU A 119 -34.52 -6.95 -27.48
N GLU A 120 -34.50 -7.35 -28.76
CA GLU A 120 -35.64 -7.29 -29.68
C GLU A 120 -36.77 -8.20 -29.21
N GLU A 121 -36.48 -9.45 -28.84
CA GLU A 121 -37.46 -10.40 -28.29
C GLU A 121 -38.10 -9.88 -26.99
N SER A 122 -37.33 -9.17 -26.15
CA SER A 122 -37.85 -8.56 -24.93
C SER A 122 -38.71 -7.30 -25.16
N SER A 123 -38.67 -6.73 -26.37
CA SER A 123 -39.36 -5.48 -26.72
C SER A 123 -40.79 -5.67 -27.22
N ASP A 124 -41.18 -6.90 -27.58
CA ASP A 124 -42.51 -7.25 -28.09
C ASP A 124 -43.60 -7.33 -27.00
N GLY A 125 -43.24 -7.13 -25.73
CA GLY A 125 -44.15 -7.21 -24.58
C GLY A 125 -44.25 -5.93 -23.77
N SER A 126 -45.05 -4.97 -24.22
CA SER A 126 -45.61 -3.84 -23.44
C SER A 126 -44.63 -2.88 -22.74
N LEU A 127 -44.56 -1.65 -23.24
CA LEU A 127 -44.78 -0.39 -22.52
C LEU A 127 -44.47 0.75 -23.48
N ALA A 128 -45.50 1.55 -23.80
CA ALA A 128 -45.39 2.77 -24.59
C ALA A 128 -44.09 3.52 -24.26
N LYS A 129 -43.26 3.80 -25.27
CA LYS A 129 -42.03 4.59 -25.16
C LYS A 129 -42.37 5.91 -24.45
N LYS A 130 -42.25 5.96 -23.11
CA LYS A 130 -42.31 7.22 -22.35
C LYS A 130 -41.35 8.16 -23.06
N LYS A 131 -41.85 9.25 -23.65
CA LYS A 131 -41.03 10.26 -24.31
C LYS A 131 -39.90 10.62 -23.35
N LYS A 132 -38.69 10.12 -23.61
CA LYS A 132 -37.53 10.41 -22.77
C LYS A 132 -37.38 11.92 -22.82
N LYS A 133 -37.55 12.61 -21.68
CA LYS A 133 -37.14 14.02 -21.57
C LYS A 133 -35.72 14.09 -22.13
N LYS A 134 -35.54 14.78 -23.27
CA LYS A 134 -34.21 14.97 -23.87
C LYS A 134 -33.36 15.62 -22.77
N GLN A 135 -32.52 14.83 -22.12
CA GLN A 135 -31.54 15.39 -21.20
C GLN A 135 -30.69 16.32 -22.05
N LYS A 136 -30.71 17.62 -21.74
CA LYS A 136 -29.86 18.60 -22.41
C LYS A 136 -28.44 18.05 -22.40
N ARG A 137 -27.82 17.96 -23.58
CA ARG A 137 -26.40 17.59 -23.68
C ARG A 137 -25.64 18.63 -22.85
N LYS A 138 -24.99 18.18 -21.77
CA LYS A 138 -24.08 19.04 -21.02
C LYS A 138 -22.90 19.36 -21.94
N LYS A 139 -22.43 20.62 -21.91
CA LYS A 139 -21.17 20.99 -22.56
C LYS A 139 -20.05 20.07 -22.04
N CYS A 140 -19.08 19.74 -22.90
CA CYS A 140 -17.87 19.05 -22.44
C CYS A 140 -17.18 19.94 -21.41
N ASN A 141 -16.64 19.34 -20.34
CA ASN A 141 -15.86 20.12 -19.38
C ASN A 141 -14.58 20.57 -20.09
N SER A 142 -14.30 21.87 -20.05
CA SER A 142 -13.03 22.42 -20.53
C SER A 142 -11.91 22.15 -19.51
N ARG A 143 -10.64 22.29 -19.93
CA ARG A 143 -9.48 22.30 -19.01
C ARG A 143 -9.65 23.36 -17.92
N GLU A 144 -10.20 24.51 -18.28
CA GLU A 144 -10.50 25.60 -17.33
C GLU A 144 -11.50 25.19 -16.24
N ASP A 145 -12.51 24.38 -16.58
CA ASP A 145 -13.48 23.91 -15.59
C ASP A 145 -12.81 23.00 -14.56
N TYR A 146 -11.80 22.23 -14.98
CA TYR A 146 -11.01 21.40 -14.08
C TYR A 146 -10.09 22.26 -13.19
N LEU A 147 -9.41 23.26 -13.77
CA LEU A 147 -8.58 24.20 -13.01
C LEU A 147 -9.40 24.98 -11.98
N LYS A 148 -10.63 25.42 -12.33
CA LYS A 148 -11.55 26.08 -11.40
C LYS A 148 -11.94 25.18 -10.22
N ARG A 149 -12.15 23.88 -10.44
CA ARG A 149 -12.45 22.90 -9.37
C ARG A 149 -11.25 22.61 -8.47
N GLN A 150 -10.03 22.90 -8.93
CA GLN A 150 -8.81 22.69 -8.17
C GLN A 150 -8.53 23.84 -7.19
N LYS A 151 -9.11 25.03 -7.42
CA LYS A 151 -8.89 26.23 -6.59
C LYS A 151 -9.26 26.07 -5.11
N ASP A 152 -10.01 25.03 -4.73
CA ASP A 152 -10.42 24.71 -3.35
C ASP A 152 -9.26 24.19 -2.44
N GLY A 153 -8.02 24.65 -2.64
CA GLY A 153 -6.86 24.31 -1.82
C GLY A 153 -6.39 22.85 -1.94
N LYS A 154 -6.69 22.16 -3.04
CA LYS A 154 -6.39 20.71 -3.21
C LYS A 154 -5.74 20.46 -4.57
N LYS A 155 -4.54 19.87 -4.58
CA LYS A 155 -3.87 19.49 -5.83
C LYS A 155 -4.40 18.15 -6.36
N TRP A 156 -4.64 18.08 -7.67
CA TRP A 156 -5.04 16.85 -8.35
C TRP A 156 -3.82 16.22 -9.02
N LEU A 157 -3.68 14.90 -8.89
CA LEU A 157 -2.68 14.13 -9.65
C LEU A 157 -3.05 14.11 -11.14
N GLU A 158 -2.08 13.86 -12.03
CA GLU A 158 -2.36 13.77 -13.47
C GLU A 158 -3.37 12.67 -13.82
N THR A 159 -3.26 11.53 -13.14
CA THR A 159 -4.14 10.37 -13.26
C THR A 159 -5.50 10.58 -12.56
N HIS A 160 -5.74 11.74 -11.93
CA HIS A 160 -6.91 11.98 -11.06
C HIS A 160 -8.24 11.66 -11.72
N ILE A 161 -8.43 12.05 -12.99
CA ILE A 161 -9.68 11.78 -13.72
C ILE A 161 -9.89 10.27 -13.91
N TRP A 162 -8.81 9.52 -14.12
CA TRP A 162 -8.88 8.08 -14.30
C TRP A 162 -9.25 7.37 -12.99
N HIS A 163 -8.62 7.78 -11.88
CA HIS A 163 -8.90 7.27 -10.55
C HIS A 163 -10.28 7.66 -10.05
N ALA A 164 -10.69 8.92 -10.17
CA ALA A 164 -12.01 9.40 -9.71
C ALA A 164 -13.19 8.66 -10.38
N LYS A 165 -12.98 8.07 -11.57
CA LYS A 165 -13.97 7.23 -12.26
C LYS A 165 -14.05 5.79 -11.72
N ARG A 166 -13.06 5.32 -10.97
CA ARG A 166 -12.86 3.89 -10.62
C ARG A 166 -12.63 3.64 -9.13
N MET A 167 -12.22 4.66 -8.40
CA MET A 167 -11.81 4.62 -7.00
C MET A 167 -12.47 5.73 -6.21
N ARG A 168 -12.58 5.52 -4.90
CA ARG A 168 -12.95 6.53 -3.93
C ARG A 168 -11.78 7.48 -3.77
N MET A 169 -12.05 8.79 -3.90
CA MET A 169 -11.03 9.83 -3.73
C MET A 169 -11.13 10.42 -2.33
N GLY A 170 -9.98 10.59 -1.67
CA GLY A 170 -9.84 11.25 -0.36
C GLY A 170 -8.94 12.48 -0.45
N ILE A 171 -8.96 13.33 0.57
CA ILE A 171 -8.04 14.48 0.69
C ILE A 171 -7.03 14.13 1.77
N LYS A 172 -5.75 14.11 1.40
CA LYS A 172 -4.61 13.82 2.29
C LYS A 172 -3.44 14.72 1.90
N TRP A 173 -2.79 15.34 2.89
CA TRP A 173 -1.59 16.19 2.73
C TRP A 173 -1.71 17.28 1.64
N GLY A 174 -2.91 17.88 1.50
CA GLY A 174 -3.17 18.89 0.46
C GLY A 174 -3.44 18.33 -0.95
N TYR A 175 -3.42 17.02 -1.14
CA TYR A 175 -3.69 16.33 -2.41
C TYR A 175 -5.02 15.58 -2.38
N LYS A 176 -5.64 15.42 -3.56
CA LYS A 176 -6.81 14.56 -3.75
C LYS A 176 -6.43 13.22 -4.36
N ILE A 177 -6.15 12.24 -3.49
CA ILE A 177 -5.57 10.94 -3.82
C ILE A 177 -6.63 9.81 -3.91
N PRO A 178 -6.37 8.73 -4.67
CA PRO A 178 -7.20 7.53 -4.64
C PRO A 178 -7.00 6.74 -3.34
N LEU A 179 -8.08 6.42 -2.64
CA LEU A 179 -8.05 5.60 -1.41
C LEU A 179 -8.26 4.12 -1.70
N GLU A 180 -9.37 3.77 -2.36
CA GLU A 180 -9.78 2.38 -2.57
C GLU A 180 -10.59 2.22 -3.86
N SER A 181 -10.45 1.08 -4.55
CA SER A 181 -11.33 0.71 -5.67
C SER A 181 -12.81 0.62 -5.27
N PHE A 182 -13.71 0.99 -6.18
CA PHE A 182 -15.15 0.71 -6.02
C PHE A 182 -15.47 -0.80 -6.07
N SER A 183 -14.60 -1.60 -6.69
CA SER A 183 -14.73 -3.06 -6.72
C SER A 183 -14.07 -3.67 -5.48
N LYS A 184 -14.71 -4.68 -4.88
CA LYS A 184 -14.13 -5.42 -3.76
C LYS A 184 -12.91 -6.20 -4.27
N GLY A 185 -11.72 -5.75 -3.88
CA GLY A 185 -10.46 -6.20 -4.47
C GLY A 185 -9.49 -6.95 -3.55
N LYS A 186 -9.59 -6.83 -2.21
CA LYS A 186 -8.53 -7.25 -1.25
C LYS A 186 -7.84 -8.59 -1.56
N ARG A 187 -8.59 -9.70 -1.59
CA ARG A 187 -8.05 -11.04 -1.91
C ARG A 187 -7.49 -11.16 -3.32
N VAL A 188 -8.06 -10.43 -4.27
CA VAL A 188 -7.57 -10.43 -5.65
C VAL A 188 -6.28 -9.62 -5.75
N ASN A 189 -6.19 -8.49 -5.04
CA ASN A 189 -4.97 -7.69 -4.97
C ASN A 189 -3.84 -8.53 -4.34
N TYR A 190 -4.08 -9.25 -3.24
CA TYR A 190 -3.10 -10.18 -2.66
C TYR A 190 -2.65 -11.28 -3.65
N ARG A 191 -3.57 -11.87 -4.41
CA ARG A 191 -3.19 -12.86 -5.45
C ARG A 191 -2.32 -12.25 -6.55
N PHE A 192 -2.62 -11.01 -6.96
CA PHE A 192 -1.83 -10.28 -7.94
C PHE A 192 -0.47 -9.84 -7.37
N MET A 193 -0.39 -9.51 -6.09
CA MET A 193 0.88 -9.23 -5.41
C MET A 193 1.83 -10.43 -5.49
N LYS A 194 1.31 -11.65 -5.29
CA LYS A 194 2.11 -12.89 -5.35
C LYS A 194 2.37 -13.43 -6.76
N LYS A 195 1.47 -13.20 -7.73
CA LYS A 195 1.52 -13.87 -9.05
C LYS A 195 1.40 -12.94 -10.26
N GLY A 196 1.32 -11.63 -10.06
CA GLY A 196 1.10 -10.67 -11.13
C GLY A 196 1.73 -9.34 -10.80
N THR A 197 1.12 -8.26 -11.31
CA THR A 197 1.63 -6.90 -11.14
C THR A 197 0.54 -6.00 -10.62
N LEU A 198 0.84 -5.31 -9.52
CA LEU A 198 0.08 -4.22 -8.96
C LEU A 198 0.76 -2.90 -9.30
N ILE A 199 -0.01 -1.83 -9.42
CA ILE A 199 0.52 -0.47 -9.66
C ILE A 199 -0.21 0.55 -8.78
N SER A 200 0.53 1.46 -8.16
CA SER A 200 0.01 2.58 -7.39
C SER A 200 0.60 3.90 -7.88
N ASP A 201 -0.21 4.95 -7.85
CA ASP A 201 0.25 6.31 -8.10
C ASP A 201 0.71 6.94 -6.79
N ILE A 202 2.02 7.20 -6.68
CA ILE A 202 2.66 7.85 -5.53
C ILE A 202 3.23 9.23 -5.88
N SER A 203 2.75 9.83 -6.98
CA SER A 203 3.18 11.16 -7.46
C SER A 203 2.76 12.32 -6.56
N TYR A 204 2.13 12.03 -5.40
CA TYR A 204 1.92 13.04 -4.36
C TYR A 204 3.19 13.29 -3.54
N MET A 205 4.19 12.40 -3.58
CA MET A 205 5.49 12.65 -2.94
C MET A 205 6.15 13.89 -3.56
N ALA A 206 6.75 14.72 -2.72
CA ALA A 206 7.51 15.87 -3.17
C ALA A 206 8.97 15.46 -3.38
N CYS A 207 9.59 15.99 -4.43
CA CYS A 207 11.02 15.86 -4.70
C CYS A 207 11.67 17.21 -4.38
N ILE A 208 12.62 17.21 -3.45
CA ILE A 208 13.42 18.37 -3.06
C ILE A 208 14.81 18.17 -3.65
N GLU A 209 15.28 19.13 -4.43
CA GLU A 209 16.64 19.20 -4.92
C GLU A 209 17.46 20.10 -4.00
N VAL A 210 18.53 19.52 -3.47
CA VAL A 210 19.56 20.23 -2.71
C VAL A 210 20.81 20.26 -3.58
N GLU A 211 21.32 21.45 -3.86
CA GLU A 211 22.53 21.66 -4.67
C GLU A 211 23.65 22.23 -3.80
N GLY A 212 24.86 21.70 -3.99
CA GLY A 212 26.05 22.16 -3.30
C GLY A 212 27.29 22.14 -4.19
N SER A 213 28.33 22.84 -3.74
CA SER A 213 29.58 23.03 -4.49
C SER A 213 30.43 21.76 -4.60
N THR A 214 30.46 20.90 -3.58
CA THR A 214 31.16 19.61 -3.61
C THR A 214 30.37 18.54 -2.85
N ARG A 215 30.45 17.29 -3.29
CA ARG A 215 29.75 16.16 -2.66
C ARG A 215 30.20 15.94 -1.21
N SER A 216 31.51 15.97 -0.95
CA SER A 216 32.07 15.75 0.39
C SER A 216 31.57 16.77 1.40
N MET A 217 31.52 18.06 1.00
CA MET A 217 30.98 19.12 1.84
C MET A 217 29.47 18.92 2.12
N MET A 218 28.68 18.50 1.12
CA MET A 218 27.26 18.22 1.35
C MET A 218 27.06 17.06 2.33
N VAL A 219 27.85 15.99 2.21
CA VAL A 219 27.81 14.86 3.14
C VAL A 219 28.17 15.29 4.56
N GLU A 220 29.25 16.07 4.72
CA GLU A 220 29.69 16.59 6.02
C GLU A 220 28.60 17.47 6.68
N LYS A 221 28.04 18.42 5.94
CA LYS A 221 27.03 19.35 6.48
C LYS A 221 25.71 18.67 6.79
N LEU A 222 25.23 17.79 5.91
CA LEU A 222 23.96 17.09 6.11
C LEU A 222 24.05 15.95 7.13
N SER A 223 25.27 15.47 7.45
CA SER A 223 25.52 14.44 8.47
C SER A 223 24.83 14.73 9.80
N CYS A 224 24.75 16.01 10.21
CA CYS A 224 24.11 16.41 11.47
C CYS A 224 22.58 16.15 11.54
N ALA A 225 21.92 15.93 10.40
CA ALA A 225 20.49 15.70 10.29
C ALA A 225 20.12 14.22 10.13
N PHE A 226 21.11 13.31 10.11
CA PHE A 226 20.91 11.87 9.94
C PHE A 226 21.57 11.08 11.09
N SER A 227 21.10 9.85 11.31
CA SER A 227 21.76 8.93 12.24
C SER A 227 23.06 8.41 11.65
N LYS A 228 24.07 8.12 12.48
CA LYS A 228 25.34 7.54 12.03
C LYS A 228 25.19 6.21 11.29
N ASP A 229 24.21 5.40 11.70
CA ASP A 229 23.90 4.08 11.10
C ASP A 229 22.94 4.19 9.90
N SER A 230 22.74 5.39 9.34
CA SER A 230 21.80 5.59 8.22
C SER A 230 22.36 5.20 6.86
N ASP A 231 21.46 4.81 5.95
CA ASP A 231 21.74 4.65 4.52
C ASP A 231 22.37 5.89 3.87
N PHE A 232 22.22 7.09 4.45
CA PHE A 232 22.82 8.32 3.94
C PHE A 232 24.35 8.24 3.86
N HIS A 233 24.99 7.52 4.80
CA HIS A 233 26.44 7.37 4.86
C HIS A 233 26.97 6.19 4.00
N SER A 234 26.08 5.42 3.37
CA SER A 234 26.49 4.32 2.50
C SER A 234 27.17 4.83 1.23
N LEU A 235 28.34 4.26 0.90
CA LEU A 235 29.09 4.61 -0.31
C LEU A 235 28.27 4.42 -1.59
N ASP A 236 27.45 3.36 -1.66
CA ASP A 236 26.60 3.07 -2.82
C ASP A 236 25.53 4.15 -3.03
N VAL A 237 25.01 4.70 -1.93
CA VAL A 237 24.03 5.78 -1.96
C VAL A 237 24.72 7.09 -2.35
N ILE A 238 25.85 7.42 -1.73
CA ILE A 238 26.64 8.63 -2.03
C ILE A 238 27.11 8.68 -3.49
N ASN A 239 27.48 7.52 -4.06
CA ASN A 239 27.89 7.39 -5.45
C ASN A 239 26.71 7.46 -6.45
N GLY A 240 25.46 7.43 -5.97
CA GLY A 240 24.26 7.48 -6.80
C GLY A 240 23.87 6.14 -7.44
N LEU A 241 24.44 5.02 -6.98
CA LEU A 241 24.13 3.68 -7.49
C LEU A 241 22.84 3.11 -6.87
N LYS A 242 22.53 3.52 -5.63
CA LYS A 242 21.39 3.05 -4.83
C LYS A 242 20.57 4.21 -4.27
N GLU A 243 19.25 4.07 -4.25
CA GLU A 243 18.35 4.94 -3.48
C GLU A 243 18.43 4.55 -1.99
N GLY A 244 18.84 5.47 -1.13
CA GLY A 244 18.89 5.27 0.31
C GLY A 244 17.53 5.54 0.96
N VAL A 245 17.14 4.75 1.96
CA VAL A 245 15.93 4.99 2.75
C VAL A 245 16.36 5.36 4.17
N THR A 246 16.00 6.55 4.63
CA THR A 246 16.38 6.96 5.98
C THR A 246 15.34 7.88 6.61
N ILE A 247 15.61 8.28 7.85
CA ILE A 247 14.79 9.21 8.61
C ILE A 247 15.64 10.43 8.89
N MET A 248 15.07 11.59 8.61
CA MET A 248 15.70 12.87 8.85
C MET A 248 15.31 13.39 10.25
N TYR A 249 16.26 14.04 10.91
CA TYR A 249 16.12 14.67 12.23
C TYR A 249 16.41 16.17 12.12
N HIS A 250 16.03 16.93 13.14
CA HIS A 250 16.57 18.28 13.28
C HIS A 250 18.09 18.24 13.50
N PRO A 251 18.85 19.26 13.06
CA PRO A 251 20.30 19.29 13.18
C PRO A 251 20.76 19.09 14.62
N PHE A 252 21.67 18.14 14.84
CA PHE A 252 22.28 17.86 16.15
C PHE A 252 21.32 17.38 17.24
N THR A 253 20.07 17.03 16.89
CA THR A 253 19.09 16.57 17.89
C THR A 253 18.96 15.06 18.00
N TYR A 254 19.65 14.28 17.16
CA TYR A 254 19.56 12.81 17.17
C TYR A 254 19.85 12.26 18.58
N PRO A 255 19.00 11.36 19.14
CA PRO A 255 17.88 10.64 18.52
C PRO A 255 16.50 11.33 18.62
N HIS A 256 16.42 12.54 19.15
CA HIS A 256 15.19 13.30 19.36
C HIS A 256 14.78 14.14 18.14
N CYS A 257 13.51 14.58 18.15
CA CYS A 257 12.94 15.49 17.14
C CYS A 257 13.06 14.93 15.71
N SER A 258 12.57 13.71 15.50
CA SER A 258 12.49 13.10 14.16
C SER A 258 11.47 13.81 13.28
N VAL A 259 11.85 14.11 12.04
CA VAL A 259 11.02 14.79 11.06
C VAL A 259 10.16 13.78 10.31
N GLY A 260 10.79 12.75 9.76
CA GLY A 260 10.10 11.70 9.02
C GLY A 260 10.97 10.92 8.04
N GLN A 261 10.37 9.93 7.40
CA GLN A 261 11.03 9.10 6.41
C GLN A 261 11.27 9.89 5.10
N VAL A 262 12.50 9.82 4.62
CA VAL A 262 12.97 10.43 3.37
C VAL A 262 13.68 9.38 2.50
N LEU A 263 13.52 9.49 1.19
CA LEU A 263 14.27 8.68 0.22
C LEU A 263 15.30 9.56 -0.45
N LEU A 264 16.55 9.11 -0.43
CA LEU A 264 17.70 9.88 -0.85
C LEU A 264 18.24 9.31 -2.14
N LEU A 265 18.48 10.19 -3.09
CA LEU A 265 19.13 9.83 -4.33
C LEU A 265 20.18 10.88 -4.66
N TRP A 266 21.43 10.47 -4.77
CA TRP A 266 22.51 11.35 -5.21
C TRP A 266 22.63 11.34 -6.73
N GLN A 267 22.95 12.50 -7.30
CA GLN A 267 23.32 12.55 -8.72
C GLN A 267 24.64 11.77 -8.92
N PRO A 268 24.68 10.84 -9.88
CA PRO A 268 25.91 10.17 -10.30
C PRO A 268 26.99 11.19 -10.69
N ASN A 269 28.27 10.82 -10.55
CA ASN A 269 29.37 11.77 -10.70
C ASN A 269 29.41 12.38 -12.11
N THR A 270 29.08 13.67 -12.24
CA THR A 270 29.16 14.41 -13.51
C THR A 270 30.51 15.13 -13.63
N LEU A 271 30.90 15.49 -14.86
CA LEU A 271 32.09 16.33 -15.12
C LEU A 271 31.96 17.72 -14.48
N ASP A 272 30.73 18.19 -14.31
CA ASP A 272 30.42 19.43 -13.60
C ASP A 272 30.63 19.23 -12.09
N ASN A 273 31.45 20.09 -11.47
CA ASN A 273 31.78 20.03 -10.04
C ASN A 273 30.58 20.25 -9.10
N SER A 274 29.41 20.66 -9.60
CA SER A 274 28.19 20.84 -8.80
C SER A 274 27.55 19.50 -8.45
N CYS A 275 27.25 19.26 -7.17
CA CYS A 275 26.58 18.05 -6.71
C CYS A 275 25.10 18.32 -6.40
N LYS A 276 24.22 17.44 -6.87
CA LYS A 276 22.77 17.49 -6.58
C LYS A 276 22.33 16.26 -5.80
N LEU A 277 21.45 16.48 -4.83
CA LEU A 277 20.79 15.46 -4.03
C LEU A 277 19.27 15.63 -4.17
N TRP A 278 18.59 14.57 -4.58
CA TRP A 278 17.13 14.49 -4.54
C TRP A 278 16.66 13.83 -3.24
N VAL A 279 15.89 14.58 -2.46
CA VAL A 279 15.23 14.12 -1.25
C VAL A 279 13.73 13.96 -1.55
N TRP A 280 13.29 12.73 -1.69
CA TRP A 280 11.87 12.39 -1.83
C TRP A 280 11.22 12.29 -0.47
N CYS A 281 10.14 13.02 -0.28
CA CYS A 281 9.48 13.13 1.01
C CYS A 281 7.97 13.28 0.85
N LEU A 282 7.24 13.09 1.96
CA LEU A 282 5.82 13.37 2.00
C LEU A 282 5.57 14.89 1.99
N PRO A 283 4.52 15.41 1.33
CA PRO A 283 4.25 16.86 1.32
C PRO A 283 4.12 17.51 2.70
N ALA A 284 3.73 16.75 3.72
CA ALA A 284 3.62 17.24 5.09
C ALA A 284 4.96 17.74 5.66
N ILE A 285 6.07 17.09 5.31
CA ILE A 285 7.40 17.38 5.88
C ILE A 285 8.25 18.33 5.04
N VAL A 286 7.77 18.76 3.86
CA VAL A 286 8.53 19.63 2.95
C VAL A 286 8.91 20.96 3.61
N ASN A 287 8.00 21.54 4.40
CA ASN A 287 8.26 22.80 5.09
C ASN A 287 9.29 22.62 6.21
N GLU A 288 9.22 21.53 6.97
CA GLU A 288 10.19 21.20 8.03
C GLU A 288 11.60 20.99 7.44
N ILE A 289 11.72 20.25 6.32
CA ILE A 289 13.01 20.06 5.64
C ILE A 289 13.60 21.39 5.15
N LYS A 290 12.76 22.30 4.66
CA LYS A 290 13.19 23.64 4.25
C LYS A 290 13.76 24.44 5.43
N GLU A 291 13.11 24.36 6.58
CA GLU A 291 13.59 25.00 7.82
C GLU A 291 14.93 24.42 8.24
N ILE A 292 15.09 23.10 8.22
CA ILE A 292 16.33 22.42 8.60
C ILE A 292 17.51 22.81 7.71
N ILE A 293 17.31 22.85 6.39
CA ILE A 293 18.35 23.30 5.46
C ILE A 293 18.68 24.78 5.70
N GLY A 294 17.70 25.59 6.07
CA GLY A 294 17.91 26.98 6.51
C GLY A 294 18.72 27.08 7.80
N GLU A 295 18.44 26.25 8.80
CA GLU A 295 19.18 26.17 10.06
C GLU A 295 20.65 25.77 9.82
N ILE A 296 20.89 24.75 8.99
CA ILE A 296 22.25 24.31 8.62
C ILE A 296 23.03 25.44 7.93
N ASN A 297 22.40 26.20 7.05
CA ASN A 297 23.03 27.34 6.38
C ASN A 297 23.33 28.51 7.35
N ASN A 298 22.55 28.69 8.42
CA ASN A 298 22.70 29.80 9.37
C ASN A 298 23.77 29.57 10.45
N GLN A 299 24.24 28.33 10.66
CA GLN A 299 25.21 28.03 11.71
C GLN A 299 26.63 28.55 11.41
N GLU A 300 26.93 28.95 10.18
CA GLU A 300 28.22 29.53 9.81
C GLU A 300 28.14 31.07 9.75
N ASN A 301 28.97 31.74 10.54
CA ASN A 301 29.18 33.20 10.54
C ASN A 301 29.88 33.73 9.27
N ASP A 302 30.07 32.89 8.24
CA ASP A 302 30.74 33.28 7.01
C ASP A 302 29.80 34.09 6.12
N LYS A 303 30.14 35.37 5.96
CA LYS A 303 29.40 36.37 5.18
C LYS A 303 29.37 36.08 3.67
N GLU A 304 29.82 34.92 3.21
CA GLU A 304 29.84 34.55 1.80
C GLU A 304 29.07 33.26 1.50
N ARG A 305 27.81 33.48 1.08
CA ARG A 305 26.94 32.63 0.23
C ARG A 305 26.14 31.54 0.93
N ASN A 306 24.87 31.41 0.51
CA ASN A 306 24.05 30.23 0.74
C ASN A 306 24.78 29.00 0.14
N ILE A 307 25.36 28.16 0.99
CA ILE A 307 26.20 27.03 0.58
C ILE A 307 25.37 25.87 0.01
N LEU A 308 24.18 25.64 0.58
CA LEU A 308 23.20 24.69 0.08
C LEU A 308 22.00 25.43 -0.51
N SER A 309 21.67 25.12 -1.76
CA SER A 309 20.46 25.61 -2.41
C SER A 309 19.29 24.66 -2.11
N PHE A 310 18.07 25.21 -1.97
CA PHE A 310 16.84 24.44 -1.79
C PHE A 310 15.87 24.73 -2.91
N LYS A 311 15.49 23.70 -3.67
CA LYS A 311 14.51 23.82 -4.76
C LYS A 311 13.54 22.65 -4.71
N VAL A 312 12.24 22.92 -4.63
CA VAL A 312 11.24 21.86 -4.84
C VAL A 312 11.14 21.62 -6.34
N VAL A 313 11.48 20.41 -6.78
CA VAL A 313 11.46 20.05 -8.20
C VAL A 313 10.02 19.96 -8.68
N PRO A 314 9.57 20.83 -9.60
CA PRO A 314 8.26 20.70 -10.19
C PRO A 314 8.23 19.49 -11.14
N ASP A 315 7.02 18.99 -11.40
CA ASP A 315 6.75 18.22 -12.61
C ASP A 315 7.46 16.85 -12.75
N LEU A 316 7.67 16.15 -11.63
CA LEU A 316 8.04 14.73 -11.61
C LEU A 316 6.89 13.86 -11.10
N LEU A 317 6.76 12.67 -11.69
CA LEU A 317 5.78 11.65 -11.32
C LEU A 317 6.52 10.39 -10.87
N ARG A 318 5.94 9.69 -9.90
CA ARG A 318 6.49 8.44 -9.38
C ARG A 318 5.37 7.39 -9.31
N PHE A 319 5.55 6.28 -10.01
CA PHE A 319 4.62 5.15 -10.00
C PHE A 319 5.29 3.94 -9.36
N ARG A 320 4.57 3.28 -8.46
CA ARG A 320 5.07 2.10 -7.75
C ARG A 320 4.44 0.85 -8.30
N LEU A 321 5.24 -0.03 -8.87
CA LEU A 321 4.85 -1.36 -9.31
C LEU A 321 5.30 -2.41 -8.29
N VAL A 322 4.43 -3.36 -8.00
CA VAL A 322 4.66 -4.39 -6.97
C VAL A 322 4.23 -5.74 -7.50
N GLY A 323 5.08 -6.75 -7.33
CA GLY A 323 4.85 -8.14 -7.69
C GLY A 323 5.89 -8.69 -8.68
N PRO A 324 6.00 -10.02 -8.79
CA PRO A 324 7.07 -10.67 -9.54
C PRO A 324 7.02 -10.39 -11.04
N HIS A 325 5.82 -10.19 -11.62
CA HIS A 325 5.67 -9.88 -13.05
C HIS A 325 5.86 -8.38 -13.35
N SER A 326 6.27 -7.58 -12.36
CA SER A 326 6.48 -6.14 -12.55
C SER A 326 7.56 -5.84 -13.58
N HIS A 327 8.66 -6.60 -13.55
CA HIS A 327 9.75 -6.48 -14.52
C HIS A 327 9.27 -6.78 -15.94
N LEU A 328 8.62 -7.93 -16.16
CA LEU A 328 8.04 -8.32 -17.46
C LEU A 328 7.07 -7.28 -18.02
N VAL A 329 6.23 -6.68 -17.16
CA VAL A 329 5.29 -5.65 -17.59
C VAL A 329 6.03 -4.40 -18.05
N ILE A 330 7.09 -3.98 -17.34
CA ILE A 330 7.89 -2.80 -17.69
C ILE A 330 8.66 -3.04 -18.99
N THR A 331 9.41 -4.13 -19.10
CA THR A 331 10.21 -4.45 -20.30
C THR A 331 9.33 -4.58 -21.55
N SER A 332 8.10 -5.09 -21.41
CA SER A 332 7.14 -5.16 -22.53
C SER A 332 6.58 -3.82 -23.04
N ILE A 333 6.78 -2.74 -22.28
CA ILE A 333 6.26 -1.39 -22.60
C ILE A 333 7.39 -0.50 -23.11
N LEU A 334 8.57 -0.65 -22.53
CA LEU A 334 9.72 0.16 -22.89
C LEU A 334 10.28 -0.28 -24.25
N SER A 335 10.73 0.69 -25.04
CA SER A 335 11.37 0.43 -26.33
C SER A 335 12.47 1.45 -26.57
N ALA A 336 13.64 0.99 -27.00
CA ALA A 336 14.78 1.86 -27.28
C ALA A 336 14.41 2.89 -28.38
N PRO A 337 14.66 4.19 -28.16
CA PRO A 337 14.51 5.21 -29.19
C PRO A 337 15.55 5.04 -30.30
N PRO A 338 15.19 5.30 -31.58
CA PRO A 338 16.12 5.17 -32.70
C PRO A 338 17.17 6.28 -32.67
N VAL A 339 18.45 5.92 -32.80
CA VAL A 339 19.57 6.85 -32.95
C VAL A 339 19.89 7.03 -34.44
N LYS A 340 20.23 8.25 -34.87
CA LYS A 340 20.66 8.49 -36.24
C LYS A 340 22.10 7.99 -36.39
N GLU A 341 22.33 7.02 -37.27
CA GLU A 341 23.67 6.75 -37.78
C GLU A 341 24.15 8.01 -38.51
N LEU A 342 25.25 8.60 -38.04
CA LEU A 342 25.92 9.67 -38.79
C LEU A 342 26.46 9.01 -40.06
N SER A 343 25.80 9.24 -41.20
CA SER A 343 26.28 8.78 -42.49
C SER A 343 27.71 9.28 -42.70
N THR A 344 28.69 8.38 -42.64
CA THR A 344 29.96 8.55 -43.33
C THR A 344 29.64 8.84 -44.78
N GLN A 345 30.16 9.95 -45.30
CA GLN A 345 30.11 10.29 -46.71
C GLN A 345 30.93 9.25 -47.49
N SER A 346 30.34 8.13 -47.85
CA SER A 346 30.81 7.28 -48.94
C SER A 346 29.70 7.23 -49.99
N ALA A 347 30.09 7.48 -51.23
CA ALA A 347 29.25 7.65 -52.41
C ALA A 347 28.20 6.53 -52.58
N PRO A 348 27.05 6.82 -53.24
CA PRO A 348 26.00 5.84 -53.44
C PRO A 348 26.45 4.80 -54.47
N ASP A 349 26.83 3.61 -54.00
CA ASP A 349 27.03 2.46 -54.88
C ASP A 349 25.69 2.00 -55.45
N THR A 350 25.63 2.04 -56.78
CA THR A 350 24.43 1.82 -57.58
C THR A 350 24.28 0.34 -57.89
N SER A 351 23.93 -0.51 -56.90
CA SER A 351 23.52 -1.91 -57.18
C SER A 351 23.02 -2.66 -55.94
N THR A 352 22.00 -2.14 -55.26
CA THR A 352 21.11 -3.00 -54.46
C THR A 352 19.73 -2.33 -54.36
N PRO A 353 18.62 -3.00 -54.68
CA PRO A 353 17.30 -2.39 -54.57
C PRO A 353 16.94 -2.18 -53.10
N GLN A 354 17.10 -0.93 -52.65
CA GLN A 354 16.33 -0.21 -51.62
C GLN A 354 15.53 -1.08 -50.62
N ALA A 355 16.20 -1.48 -49.53
CA ALA A 355 15.56 -1.81 -48.26
C ALA A 355 15.72 -0.69 -47.20
N ALA A 356 16.23 0.48 -47.61
CA ALA A 356 16.33 1.68 -46.80
C ALA A 356 15.39 2.76 -47.35
N ALA A 357 14.56 3.33 -46.47
CA ALA A 357 13.53 4.35 -46.74
C ALA A 357 12.22 3.86 -47.41
N ALA A 358 11.60 2.80 -46.88
CA ALA A 358 10.15 2.72 -46.93
C ALA A 358 9.60 3.65 -45.83
N ASP A 359 9.34 4.91 -46.18
CA ASP A 359 8.45 5.76 -45.38
C ASP A 359 7.18 4.95 -45.14
N SER A 360 6.95 4.52 -43.90
CA SER A 360 5.69 3.85 -43.57
C SER A 360 4.56 4.82 -43.95
N GLU A 361 3.50 4.35 -44.59
CA GLU A 361 2.36 5.19 -45.01
C GLU A 361 1.81 6.09 -43.86
N GLY A 362 2.16 5.76 -42.59
CA GLY A 362 1.83 6.49 -41.36
C GLY A 362 2.58 7.79 -41.15
N LEU A 363 3.84 7.85 -41.55
CA LEU A 363 4.61 9.08 -41.54
C LEU A 363 4.08 10.06 -42.58
N VAL A 364 3.75 9.57 -43.78
CA VAL A 364 3.14 10.37 -44.85
C VAL A 364 1.77 10.91 -44.41
N TYR A 365 0.93 10.10 -43.76
CA TYR A 365 -0.35 10.56 -43.23
C TYR A 365 -0.20 11.58 -42.09
N LEU A 366 0.68 11.32 -41.11
CA LEU A 366 0.95 12.25 -40.03
C LEU A 366 1.39 13.61 -40.59
N ARG A 367 2.34 13.61 -41.52
CA ARG A 367 2.83 14.81 -42.21
C ARG A 367 1.75 15.53 -43.01
N SER A 368 0.71 14.82 -43.48
CA SER A 368 -0.43 15.40 -44.19
C SER A 368 -1.48 16.09 -43.30
N LEU A 369 -1.43 15.90 -41.97
CA LEU A 369 -2.39 16.51 -41.06
C LEU A 369 -2.12 18.01 -40.92
N PRO A 370 -3.14 18.90 -41.08
CA PRO A 370 -2.94 20.35 -40.92
C PRO A 370 -2.37 20.74 -39.55
N LYS A 371 -2.82 20.05 -38.50
CA LYS A 371 -2.33 20.24 -37.12
C LYS A 371 -0.92 19.69 -36.90
N TRP A 372 -0.44 18.81 -37.76
CA TRP A 372 0.93 18.30 -37.68
C TRP A 372 1.93 19.34 -38.15
N ALA A 373 1.62 20.12 -39.20
CA ALA A 373 2.45 21.22 -39.64
C ALA A 373 2.61 22.30 -38.55
N GLU A 374 1.55 22.60 -37.79
CA GLU A 374 1.62 23.48 -36.61
C GLU A 374 2.45 22.84 -35.49
N PHE A 375 2.25 21.55 -35.21
CA PHE A 375 2.99 20.83 -34.15
C PHE A 375 4.48 20.69 -34.47
N SER A 376 4.85 20.39 -35.71
CA SER A 376 6.23 20.20 -36.16
C SER A 376 7.03 21.51 -36.13
N GLN A 377 6.39 22.66 -36.37
CA GLN A 377 7.00 23.98 -36.20
C GLN A 377 7.29 24.31 -34.73
N THR A 378 6.42 23.92 -33.79
CA THR A 378 6.70 24.05 -32.33
C THR A 378 7.66 23.00 -31.75
N SER A 379 7.83 21.85 -32.40
CA SER A 379 8.60 20.70 -31.86
C SER A 379 10.06 20.65 -32.31
N GLN A 380 10.63 21.77 -32.77
CA GLN A 380 12.02 21.85 -33.25
C GLN A 380 13.09 21.57 -32.16
N SER A 381 12.75 21.37 -30.88
CA SER A 381 13.73 21.06 -29.82
C SER A 381 14.00 19.56 -29.59
N ARG A 382 14.16 18.77 -30.66
CA ARG A 382 14.81 17.44 -30.58
C ARG A 382 16.34 17.54 -30.53
N GLY A 383 16.88 18.76 -30.53
CA GLY A 383 18.31 19.05 -30.51
C GLY A 383 19.03 18.27 -29.42
N TRP A 384 18.52 18.28 -28.18
CA TRP A 384 19.21 17.65 -27.06
C TRP A 384 19.44 16.14 -27.23
N TRP A 385 18.48 15.38 -27.82
CA TRP A 385 18.63 13.93 -28.02
C TRP A 385 19.69 13.62 -29.08
N VAL A 386 19.74 14.40 -30.15
CA VAL A 386 20.68 14.21 -31.25
C VAL A 386 22.07 14.79 -30.93
N GLU A 387 22.12 15.85 -30.11
CA GLU A 387 23.34 16.58 -29.78
C GLU A 387 24.08 16.00 -28.57
N ARG A 388 23.35 15.44 -27.59
CA ARG A 388 23.93 14.99 -26.31
C ARG A 388 24.08 13.49 -26.15
N VAL A 389 23.53 12.66 -27.04
CA VAL A 389 23.59 11.20 -26.95
C VAL A 389 24.53 10.65 -28.00
N THR A 390 25.56 9.90 -27.56
CA THR A 390 26.54 9.29 -28.47
C THR A 390 26.05 7.93 -29.01
N LEU A 391 26.74 7.39 -30.03
CA LEU A 391 26.46 6.03 -30.52
C LEU A 391 26.80 4.96 -29.46
N GLU A 392 27.86 5.16 -28.68
CA GLU A 392 28.24 4.27 -27.57
C GLU A 392 27.15 4.20 -26.50
N ASP A 393 26.57 5.36 -26.16
CA ASP A 393 25.43 5.47 -25.24
C ASP A 393 24.21 4.67 -25.72
N ALA A 394 23.96 4.67 -27.03
CA ALA A 394 22.89 3.92 -27.66
C ALA A 394 23.13 2.39 -27.61
N HIS A 395 24.37 1.96 -27.83
CA HIS A 395 24.77 0.56 -27.71
C HIS A 395 24.61 0.06 -26.27
N ARG A 396 25.07 0.83 -25.27
CA ARG A 396 24.87 0.52 -23.85
C ARG A 396 23.39 0.46 -23.47
N LEU A 397 22.58 1.39 -23.98
CA LEU A 397 21.13 1.37 -23.76
C LEU A 397 20.52 0.08 -24.32
N ASN A 398 20.89 -0.32 -25.54
CA ASN A 398 20.41 -1.56 -26.15
C ASN A 398 20.87 -2.81 -25.39
N GLU A 399 22.09 -2.83 -24.86
CA GLU A 399 22.56 -3.90 -23.97
C GLU A 399 21.67 -4.00 -22.73
N LEU A 400 21.37 -2.89 -22.05
CA LEU A 400 20.48 -2.87 -20.88
C LEU A 400 19.06 -3.36 -21.20
N TYR A 401 18.55 -3.08 -22.38
CA TYR A 401 17.26 -3.59 -22.85
C TYR A 401 17.30 -5.10 -23.16
N ASN A 402 18.46 -5.62 -23.55
CA ASN A 402 18.68 -7.02 -23.94
C ASN A 402 19.13 -7.93 -22.79
N VAL A 403 19.47 -7.37 -21.61
CA VAL A 403 19.68 -8.17 -20.38
C VAL A 403 18.37 -8.89 -20.05
N ASN A 404 18.27 -10.13 -20.51
CA ASN A 404 17.07 -10.94 -20.49
C ASN A 404 16.85 -11.51 -19.08
N THR A 405 16.48 -10.66 -18.14
CA THR A 405 16.16 -11.07 -16.76
C THR A 405 14.68 -11.39 -16.66
N GLU A 406 14.35 -12.65 -16.37
CA GLU A 406 12.95 -13.05 -16.18
C GLU A 406 12.38 -12.53 -14.85
N SER A 407 13.25 -12.28 -13.85
CA SER A 407 12.87 -11.83 -12.52
C SER A 407 13.53 -10.50 -12.13
N CYS A 408 12.76 -9.73 -11.37
CA CYS A 408 13.19 -8.51 -10.70
C CYS A 408 14.31 -8.81 -9.68
N ASP A 409 14.31 -9.99 -9.06
CA ASP A 409 15.12 -10.31 -7.88
C ASP A 409 16.64 -10.35 -8.12
N MET A 410 17.08 -10.36 -9.38
CA MET A 410 18.50 -10.29 -9.76
C MET A 410 19.15 -8.96 -9.42
N PHE A 411 18.37 -7.88 -9.31
CA PHE A 411 18.88 -6.55 -8.99
C PHE A 411 18.91 -6.32 -7.47
N PRO A 412 20.03 -5.86 -6.88
CA PRO A 412 20.08 -5.49 -5.47
C PRO A 412 19.02 -4.46 -5.10
N ASN A 413 18.50 -4.50 -3.87
CA ASN A 413 17.46 -3.57 -3.44
C ASN A 413 17.95 -2.12 -3.52
N GLY A 414 17.08 -1.22 -3.99
CA GLY A 414 17.37 0.20 -4.16
C GLY A 414 18.21 0.55 -5.39
N SER A 415 18.64 -0.43 -6.20
CA SER A 415 19.41 -0.17 -7.42
C SER A 415 18.69 0.79 -8.36
N VAL A 416 19.44 1.76 -8.91
CA VAL A 416 18.92 2.81 -9.78
C VAL A 416 19.39 2.61 -11.22
N LEU A 417 18.44 2.60 -12.14
CA LEU A 417 18.66 2.48 -13.57
C LEU A 417 18.04 3.69 -14.29
N SER A 418 18.89 4.50 -14.92
CA SER A 418 18.44 5.62 -15.76
C SER A 418 18.42 5.18 -17.22
N LEU A 419 17.29 5.37 -17.90
CA LEU A 419 17.11 4.91 -19.28
C LEU A 419 16.22 5.83 -20.11
N PHE A 420 16.24 5.63 -21.41
CA PHE A 420 15.41 6.34 -22.37
C PHE A 420 14.47 5.40 -23.08
N SER A 421 13.24 5.87 -23.30
CA SER A 421 12.23 5.09 -24.01
C SER A 421 11.51 5.92 -25.06
N SER A 422 11.08 5.25 -26.12
CA SER A 422 10.07 5.78 -27.02
C SER A 422 8.71 5.88 -26.32
N ASP A 423 7.75 6.57 -26.94
CA ASP A 423 6.40 6.67 -26.40
C ASP A 423 5.77 5.27 -26.14
N PRO A 424 5.46 4.92 -24.87
CA PRO A 424 4.95 3.61 -24.47
C PRO A 424 3.57 3.30 -25.06
N ARG A 425 2.90 4.28 -25.66
CA ARG A 425 1.61 4.08 -26.33
C ARG A 425 1.83 3.37 -27.67
N LEU A 426 2.98 3.52 -28.33
CA LEU A 426 3.18 2.97 -29.68
C LEU A 426 3.12 1.44 -29.74
N THR A 427 3.39 0.76 -28.61
CA THR A 427 3.41 -0.70 -28.45
C THR A 427 2.17 -1.27 -27.71
N LEU A 428 1.06 -0.54 -27.68
CA LEU A 428 -0.14 -0.96 -26.95
C LEU A 428 -0.75 -2.27 -27.50
N PRO A 429 -0.96 -3.31 -26.67
CA PRO A 429 -1.58 -4.54 -27.12
C PRO A 429 -3.07 -4.33 -27.44
N VAL A 430 -3.58 -5.06 -28.44
CA VAL A 430 -5.01 -5.03 -28.83
C VAL A 430 -5.91 -5.54 -27.70
N LYS A 431 -5.46 -6.59 -26.99
CA LYS A 431 -6.19 -7.19 -25.86
C LYS A 431 -5.70 -6.62 -24.54
N ARG A 432 -6.64 -6.16 -23.70
CA ARG A 432 -6.35 -5.75 -22.32
C ARG A 432 -6.07 -6.96 -21.44
N GLY A 433 -5.05 -6.84 -20.61
CA GLY A 433 -4.61 -7.95 -19.74
C GLY A 433 -3.91 -9.05 -20.52
N SER A 434 -3.53 -8.80 -21.77
CA SER A 434 -2.46 -9.56 -22.39
C SER A 434 -1.19 -9.08 -21.73
N THR A 435 -0.70 -9.83 -20.74
CA THR A 435 0.75 -9.98 -20.69
C THR A 435 1.15 -10.45 -22.10
N GLY A 436 2.32 -10.07 -22.61
CA GLY A 436 2.89 -10.93 -23.65
C GLY A 436 2.79 -12.38 -23.15
N CYS A 437 2.80 -13.37 -24.03
CA CYS A 437 3.34 -14.63 -23.53
C CYS A 437 4.62 -14.29 -22.76
N PRO A 438 4.91 -14.91 -21.59
CA PRO A 438 6.30 -14.95 -21.18
C PRO A 438 7.10 -15.30 -22.43
N PRO A 439 8.25 -14.64 -22.70
CA PRO A 439 9.05 -14.94 -23.89
C PRO A 439 9.01 -16.45 -24.08
N ALA A 440 8.63 -16.89 -25.28
CA ALA A 440 8.43 -18.29 -25.56
C ALA A 440 9.57 -19.07 -24.91
N GLN A 441 9.23 -20.18 -24.27
CA GLN A 441 10.11 -21.04 -23.50
C GLN A 441 11.27 -21.65 -24.33
N GLU A 442 11.87 -20.93 -25.27
CA GLU A 442 13.14 -21.26 -25.92
C GLU A 442 14.26 -21.43 -24.88
N GLY A 443 14.15 -20.80 -23.69
CA GLY A 443 15.04 -21.07 -22.56
C GLY A 443 14.66 -22.28 -21.69
N SER A 444 13.40 -22.76 -21.71
CA SER A 444 12.96 -23.85 -20.83
C SER A 444 13.08 -25.24 -21.46
N GLU A 445 13.05 -25.33 -22.79
CA GLU A 445 13.47 -26.57 -23.48
C GLU A 445 14.96 -26.79 -23.22
N ASN A 446 15.80 -25.78 -23.48
CA ASN A 446 17.23 -25.86 -23.18
C ASN A 446 17.55 -26.18 -21.70
N LYS A 447 16.85 -25.57 -20.72
CA LYS A 447 17.10 -25.84 -19.28
C LYS A 447 16.60 -27.23 -18.84
N LYS A 448 15.48 -27.72 -19.39
CA LYS A 448 14.98 -29.08 -19.10
C LYS A 448 15.79 -30.15 -19.81
N ASP A 449 16.26 -29.87 -21.02
CA ASP A 449 17.12 -30.76 -21.77
C ASP A 449 18.51 -30.83 -21.13
N LEU A 450 19.04 -29.71 -20.59
CA LEU A 450 20.26 -29.70 -19.76
C LEU A 450 20.07 -30.46 -18.44
N GLU A 451 18.96 -30.24 -17.72
CA GLU A 451 18.66 -30.96 -16.46
C GLU A 451 18.44 -32.47 -16.69
N ALA A 452 17.89 -32.86 -17.84
CA ALA A 452 17.76 -34.25 -18.24
C ALA A 452 19.12 -34.87 -18.58
N LEU A 453 19.97 -34.16 -19.32
CA LEU A 453 21.35 -34.57 -19.62
C LEU A 453 22.21 -34.70 -18.34
N LEU A 454 22.10 -33.75 -17.40
CA LEU A 454 22.78 -33.80 -16.10
C LEU A 454 22.35 -35.03 -15.28
N LYS A 455 21.05 -35.33 -15.24
CA LYS A 455 20.55 -36.53 -14.56
C LYS A 455 21.01 -37.83 -15.21
N ASP A 456 21.06 -37.86 -16.54
CA ASP A 456 21.55 -39.04 -17.27
C ASP A 456 23.05 -39.25 -17.02
N LEU A 457 23.85 -38.18 -17.05
CA LEU A 457 25.29 -38.19 -16.72
C LEU A 457 25.56 -38.58 -15.26
N GLU A 458 24.81 -38.06 -14.29
CA GLU A 458 24.90 -38.46 -12.89
C GLU A 458 24.58 -39.96 -12.70
N SER A 459 23.60 -40.47 -13.45
CA SER A 459 23.22 -41.89 -13.41
C SER A 459 24.28 -42.81 -14.03
N GLU A 460 24.98 -42.34 -15.07
CA GLU A 460 26.12 -43.03 -15.69
C GLU A 460 27.32 -43.05 -14.73
N LEU A 461 27.62 -41.92 -14.08
CA LEU A 461 28.69 -41.79 -13.09
C LEU A 461 28.52 -42.76 -11.90
N VAL A 462 27.28 -42.91 -11.41
CA VAL A 462 26.97 -43.90 -10.36
C VAL A 462 27.20 -45.33 -10.85
N LYS A 463 26.78 -45.67 -12.07
CA LYS A 463 26.97 -47.01 -12.66
C LYS A 463 28.43 -47.34 -12.96
N ILE A 464 29.27 -46.34 -13.24
CA ILE A 464 30.71 -46.49 -13.50
C ILE A 464 31.46 -46.66 -12.17
N LYS A 465 31.10 -45.88 -11.13
CA LYS A 465 31.63 -46.05 -9.77
C LYS A 465 31.29 -47.42 -9.17
N GLU A 466 30.11 -47.96 -9.47
CA GLU A 466 29.73 -49.33 -9.08
C GLU A 466 30.48 -50.43 -9.86
N ARG A 467 31.01 -50.13 -11.05
CA ARG A 467 31.77 -51.07 -11.89
C ARG A 467 33.28 -51.04 -11.68
N GLY A 468 33.81 -50.06 -10.95
CA GLY A 468 35.23 -50.00 -10.58
C GLY A 468 36.18 -49.75 -11.76
N GLU A 469 35.71 -49.01 -12.78
CA GLU A 469 36.50 -48.65 -13.97
C GLU A 469 37.14 -47.26 -13.80
N ARG A 470 38.38 -47.09 -14.29
CA ARG A 470 39.18 -45.84 -14.18
C ARG A 470 38.70 -44.70 -15.08
N GLU A 471 37.61 -44.87 -15.83
CA GLU A 471 37.04 -43.85 -16.74
C GLU A 471 36.14 -42.82 -16.03
N GLY A 472 35.98 -42.91 -14.70
CA GLY A 472 35.15 -42.00 -13.92
C GLY A 472 35.71 -40.58 -13.73
N GLU A 473 37.01 -40.34 -13.95
CA GLU A 473 37.64 -39.02 -13.76
C GLU A 473 37.33 -38.04 -14.90
N GLU A 474 37.28 -38.49 -16.17
CA GLU A 474 36.94 -37.61 -17.32
C GLU A 474 35.48 -37.15 -17.29
N ILE A 475 34.56 -37.99 -16.81
CA ILE A 475 33.13 -37.66 -16.70
C ILE A 475 32.85 -36.79 -15.47
N GLU A 476 33.65 -36.92 -14.40
CA GLU A 476 33.62 -35.97 -13.27
C GLU A 476 34.05 -34.56 -13.69
N GLU A 477 35.08 -34.43 -14.53
CA GLU A 477 35.48 -33.12 -15.09
C GLU A 477 34.39 -32.52 -16.01
N ASP A 478 33.77 -33.31 -16.89
CA ASP A 478 32.70 -32.82 -17.78
C ASP A 478 31.43 -32.39 -17.03
N VAL A 479 31.05 -33.12 -15.96
CA VAL A 479 29.94 -32.72 -15.07
C VAL A 479 30.29 -31.45 -14.29
N HIS A 480 31.55 -31.31 -13.84
CA HIS A 480 31.99 -30.10 -13.14
C HIS A 480 32.00 -28.87 -14.06
N VAL A 481 32.46 -29.01 -15.31
CA VAL A 481 32.47 -27.92 -16.32
C VAL A 481 31.06 -27.46 -16.69
N HIS A 482 30.08 -28.36 -16.77
CA HIS A 482 28.68 -27.99 -17.08
C HIS A 482 27.91 -27.41 -15.88
N VAL A 483 28.21 -27.85 -14.65
CA VAL A 483 27.69 -27.20 -13.43
C VAL A 483 28.31 -25.81 -13.27
N GLU A 484 29.62 -25.67 -13.49
CA GLU A 484 30.27 -24.36 -13.47
C GLU A 484 29.72 -23.42 -14.56
N GLN A 485 29.46 -23.86 -15.79
CA GLN A 485 28.90 -23.00 -16.85
C GLN A 485 27.48 -22.49 -16.59
N THR A 486 26.64 -23.25 -15.87
CA THR A 486 25.27 -22.85 -15.53
C THR A 486 25.21 -21.93 -14.31
N ASP A 487 26.07 -22.18 -13.32
CA ASP A 487 26.24 -21.30 -12.16
C ASP A 487 27.02 -20.02 -12.51
N SER A 488 27.97 -20.05 -13.46
CA SER A 488 28.75 -18.88 -13.89
C SER A 488 27.89 -17.75 -14.45
N LEU A 489 26.83 -18.05 -15.21
CA LEU A 489 25.98 -17.03 -15.83
C LEU A 489 25.02 -16.34 -14.84
N GLU A 490 24.58 -17.03 -13.78
CA GLU A 490 23.78 -16.44 -12.69
C GLU A 490 24.66 -15.78 -11.62
N ILE A 491 25.86 -16.31 -11.35
CA ILE A 491 26.81 -15.79 -10.35
C ILE A 491 27.58 -14.57 -10.87
N ASP A 492 27.95 -14.49 -12.15
CA ASP A 492 28.68 -13.34 -12.70
C ASP A 492 27.84 -12.05 -12.67
N LEU A 493 26.52 -12.10 -12.87
CA LEU A 493 25.65 -10.91 -12.84
C LEU A 493 25.42 -10.35 -11.44
N VAL A 494 25.41 -11.20 -10.42
CA VAL A 494 25.18 -10.81 -9.01
C VAL A 494 26.49 -10.45 -8.31
N SER A 495 27.58 -11.16 -8.60
CA SER A 495 28.92 -10.90 -8.02
C SER A 495 29.61 -9.70 -8.66
N SER A 496 29.30 -9.38 -9.92
CA SER A 496 29.84 -8.20 -10.61
C SER A 496 28.93 -6.97 -10.54
N TRP A 497 27.91 -6.88 -9.67
CA TRP A 497 27.08 -5.68 -9.59
C TRP A 497 27.78 -4.52 -8.87
N PRO A 498 27.91 -3.34 -9.51
CA PRO A 498 27.44 -2.99 -10.84
C PRO A 498 28.39 -3.51 -11.93
N HIS A 499 27.86 -4.15 -12.97
CA HIS A 499 28.64 -4.76 -14.07
C HIS A 499 29.71 -3.80 -14.64
N PRO A 500 30.84 -4.24 -15.22
CA PRO A 500 31.84 -3.37 -15.86
C PRO A 500 31.27 -2.37 -16.88
N SER A 501 30.19 -2.74 -17.59
CA SER A 501 29.43 -1.84 -18.48
C SER A 501 28.46 -0.90 -17.77
N LEU A 502 28.25 -1.09 -16.46
CA LEU A 502 27.48 -0.26 -15.50
C LEU A 502 28.38 0.60 -14.57
N THR A 503 29.72 0.45 -14.57
CA THR A 503 30.64 1.02 -13.54
C THR A 503 31.50 2.22 -13.98
N THR A 504 31.24 2.85 -15.12
CA THR A 504 31.81 4.19 -15.42
C THR A 504 30.71 5.26 -15.42
N PRO A 505 31.03 6.55 -15.14
CA PRO A 505 30.13 7.51 -14.49
C PRO A 505 29.10 8.16 -15.44
N THR A 506 28.40 7.35 -16.23
CA THR A 506 27.44 7.80 -17.25
C THR A 506 26.11 7.08 -17.11
N GLN A 507 25.56 7.05 -15.88
CA GLN A 507 24.12 6.97 -15.73
C GLN A 507 23.55 8.30 -16.19
N PHE A 508 23.12 8.37 -17.46
CA PHE A 508 22.37 9.45 -18.09
C PHE A 508 21.59 10.34 -17.10
N PRO A 509 22.19 11.42 -16.56
CA PRO A 509 21.53 12.24 -15.54
C PRO A 509 20.53 13.20 -16.20
N PHE A 510 20.12 12.94 -17.44
CA PHE A 510 19.31 13.82 -18.25
C PHE A 510 17.89 14.01 -17.68
N ILE A 511 17.40 13.10 -16.83
CA ILE A 511 16.16 13.34 -16.08
C ILE A 511 16.33 14.42 -14.99
N TRP A 512 17.55 14.67 -14.52
CA TRP A 512 17.85 15.71 -13.54
C TRP A 512 17.77 17.10 -14.17
N ASP A 513 18.12 17.22 -15.45
CA ASP A 513 18.04 18.46 -16.21
C ASP A 513 16.59 18.92 -16.43
N GLU A 514 16.29 20.16 -16.00
CA GLU A 514 14.96 20.75 -16.15
C GLU A 514 14.60 21.04 -17.62
N SER A 515 15.59 21.38 -18.47
CA SER A 515 15.39 21.61 -19.90
C SER A 515 14.95 20.35 -20.62
N VAL A 516 15.64 19.23 -20.39
CA VAL A 516 15.32 17.93 -21.00
C VAL A 516 13.91 17.46 -20.59
N ARG A 517 13.56 17.60 -19.32
CA ARG A 517 12.20 17.28 -18.84
C ARG A 517 11.14 18.13 -19.52
N SER A 518 11.37 19.43 -19.61
CA SER A 518 10.44 20.38 -20.24
C SER A 518 10.27 20.07 -21.74
N ASP A 519 11.36 19.82 -22.46
CA ASP A 519 11.35 19.47 -23.89
C ASP A 519 10.63 18.13 -24.14
N SER A 520 10.86 17.10 -23.31
CA SER A 520 10.15 15.82 -23.43
C SER A 520 8.64 16.00 -23.19
N SER A 521 8.25 16.81 -22.21
CA SER A 521 6.85 17.09 -21.91
C SER A 521 6.16 17.94 -22.99
N LEU A 522 6.89 18.82 -23.68
CA LEU A 522 6.39 19.64 -24.80
C LEU A 522 6.28 18.84 -26.10
N SER A 523 7.24 17.96 -26.37
CA SER A 523 7.30 17.12 -27.58
C SER A 523 6.33 15.94 -27.57
N GLN A 524 5.60 15.71 -26.47
CA GLN A 524 4.64 14.61 -26.37
C GLN A 524 3.45 14.76 -27.35
N LEU A 525 3.22 13.73 -28.17
CA LEU A 525 2.08 13.69 -29.08
C LEU A 525 0.72 13.59 -28.34
N PRO A 526 -0.31 14.34 -28.77
CA PRO A 526 -1.66 14.23 -28.23
C PRO A 526 -2.29 12.83 -28.41
N ASP A 527 -2.97 12.33 -27.37
CA ASP A 527 -3.62 11.00 -27.35
C ASP A 527 -4.53 10.71 -28.56
N HIS A 528 -5.29 11.72 -29.01
CA HIS A 528 -6.26 11.54 -30.09
C HIS A 528 -5.59 11.30 -31.45
N ILE A 529 -4.42 11.91 -31.70
CA ILE A 529 -3.66 11.75 -32.93
C ILE A 529 -3.15 10.30 -33.03
N ILE A 530 -2.56 9.78 -31.95
CA ILE A 530 -2.07 8.39 -31.92
C ILE A 530 -3.21 7.39 -32.13
N ASN A 531 -4.38 7.64 -31.52
CA ASN A 531 -5.55 6.78 -31.72
C ASN A 531 -6.11 6.84 -33.15
N GLU A 532 -6.03 7.99 -33.81
CA GLU A 532 -6.42 8.16 -35.21
C GLU A 532 -5.47 7.40 -36.14
N VAL A 533 -4.16 7.51 -35.91
CA VAL A 533 -3.13 6.71 -36.60
C VAL A 533 -3.43 5.22 -36.43
N ARG A 534 -3.60 4.72 -35.20
CA ARG A 534 -3.98 3.31 -34.97
C ARG A 534 -5.27 2.88 -35.67
N GLY A 535 -6.25 3.78 -35.76
CA GLY A 535 -7.52 3.48 -36.43
C GLY A 535 -7.36 3.20 -37.92
N LYS A 536 -6.31 3.74 -38.54
CA LYS A 536 -5.99 3.57 -39.97
C LYS A 536 -5.01 2.41 -40.23
N TYR A 537 -4.02 2.18 -39.35
CA TYR A 537 -3.08 1.06 -39.43
C TYR A 537 -3.71 -0.25 -38.93
N PHE A 538 -4.50 -0.90 -39.78
CA PHE A 538 -5.20 -2.16 -39.43
C PHE A 538 -4.33 -3.42 -39.53
N LEU A 539 -3.18 -3.37 -40.24
CA LEU A 539 -2.45 -4.57 -40.70
C LEU A 539 -1.43 -5.13 -39.67
N LYS A 540 -0.90 -4.30 -38.76
CA LYS A 540 -0.09 -4.74 -37.59
C LYS A 540 -0.35 -3.79 -36.40
N PRO A 541 -1.40 -4.01 -35.60
CA PRO A 541 -1.79 -3.08 -34.53
C PRO A 541 -0.84 -3.08 -33.31
N GLU A 542 0.18 -3.94 -33.29
CA GLU A 542 1.00 -4.21 -32.10
C GLU A 542 2.20 -3.26 -31.95
N SER A 543 2.73 -2.69 -33.04
CA SER A 543 3.79 -1.67 -33.00
C SER A 543 3.63 -0.63 -34.11
N ILE A 544 3.52 0.63 -33.72
CA ILE A 544 3.54 1.78 -34.64
C ILE A 544 4.97 2.31 -34.71
N ASN A 545 5.61 2.21 -35.87
CA ASN A 545 6.95 2.75 -36.08
C ASN A 545 6.87 4.15 -36.67
N LEU A 546 7.16 5.17 -35.85
CA LEU A 546 7.27 6.57 -36.27
C LEU A 546 8.71 6.98 -36.61
N GLY A 547 9.66 6.02 -36.63
CA GLY A 547 11.07 6.29 -36.91
C GLY A 547 11.64 7.39 -36.01
N HIS A 548 12.41 8.31 -36.59
CA HIS A 548 13.01 9.46 -35.90
C HIS A 548 12.00 10.55 -35.47
N GLU A 549 10.70 10.34 -35.71
CA GLU A 549 9.63 11.25 -35.29
C GLU A 549 8.97 10.87 -33.96
N THR A 550 9.47 9.85 -33.26
CA THR A 550 9.01 9.49 -31.91
C THR A 550 9.42 10.54 -30.87
N SER A 551 8.55 10.79 -29.89
CA SER A 551 8.92 11.54 -28.70
C SER A 551 9.79 10.64 -27.79
N VAL A 552 10.88 11.19 -27.27
CA VAL A 552 11.78 10.49 -26.34
C VAL A 552 11.41 10.82 -24.90
N LEU A 553 11.29 9.79 -24.08
CA LEU A 553 10.96 9.84 -22.67
C LEU A 553 12.20 9.47 -21.84
N PRO A 554 12.81 10.42 -21.10
CA PRO A 554 13.75 10.09 -20.05
C PRO A 554 13.00 9.48 -18.87
N LEU A 555 13.49 8.36 -18.34
CA LEU A 555 12.89 7.72 -17.18
C LEU A 555 13.95 7.08 -16.28
N MET A 556 13.58 6.91 -15.02
CA MET A 556 14.43 6.28 -14.03
C MET A 556 13.65 5.16 -13.35
N LEU A 557 14.24 3.97 -13.32
CA LEU A 557 13.71 2.79 -12.64
C LEU A 557 14.49 2.58 -11.36
N ILE A 558 13.78 2.44 -10.25
CA ILE A 558 14.37 2.12 -8.97
C ILE A 558 13.83 0.77 -8.52
N LYS A 559 14.74 -0.18 -8.27
CA LYS A 559 14.40 -1.49 -7.76
C LYS A 559 13.89 -1.36 -6.32
N ARG A 560 12.75 -1.99 -6.03
CA ARG A 560 12.20 -2.10 -4.68
C ARG A 560 12.01 -3.56 -4.30
N GLN A 561 12.17 -3.83 -3.02
CA GLN A 561 11.95 -5.13 -2.41
C GLN A 561 11.21 -4.94 -1.10
N TYR A 562 10.28 -5.82 -0.80
CA TYR A 562 9.54 -5.78 0.45
C TYR A 562 9.74 -7.10 1.22
N PRO A 563 10.10 -7.04 2.52
CA PRO A 563 10.50 -5.83 3.26
C PRO A 563 11.74 -5.14 2.64
N ASP A 564 11.83 -3.81 2.76
CA ASP A 564 12.93 -2.99 2.20
C ASP A 564 14.28 -3.34 2.87
N THR A 565 14.25 -4.03 4.01
CA THR A 565 15.41 -4.62 4.66
C THR A 565 15.49 -6.13 4.46
N LEU A 566 16.64 -6.56 3.94
CA LEU A 566 17.11 -7.92 4.10
C LEU A 566 17.24 -8.19 5.61
N CYS A 567 16.88 -9.38 6.06
CA CYS A 567 16.97 -9.85 7.46
C CYS A 567 15.78 -9.48 8.37
N LEU A 568 14.64 -10.14 8.13
CA LEU A 568 13.97 -10.74 9.28
C LEU A 568 14.93 -11.81 9.83
N PRO A 569 15.20 -11.88 11.15
CA PRO A 569 16.12 -12.87 11.70
C PRO A 569 15.74 -14.30 11.32
N ASP A 570 16.71 -15.08 10.83
CA ASP A 570 16.58 -16.53 10.64
C ASP A 570 16.17 -17.24 11.95
N SER A 571 16.39 -16.61 13.12
CA SER A 571 16.03 -17.12 14.44
C SER A 571 14.53 -17.03 14.78
N ILE A 572 13.71 -16.22 14.09
CA ILE A 572 12.23 -16.32 14.20
C ILE A 572 11.74 -17.65 13.59
N HIS A 573 12.58 -18.29 12.77
CA HIS A 573 12.20 -19.42 11.93
C HIS A 573 12.66 -20.79 12.43
N ALA A 574 13.51 -20.86 13.45
CA ALA A 574 14.07 -22.13 13.95
C ALA A 574 13.27 -22.81 15.08
N HIS A 575 12.52 -22.04 15.90
CA HIS A 575 11.93 -22.59 17.14
C HIS A 575 10.40 -22.72 17.18
N THR A 576 9.70 -22.44 16.06
CA THR A 576 8.27 -22.79 15.96
C THR A 576 8.11 -24.05 15.11
N LEU A 577 8.24 -25.20 15.77
CA LEU A 577 7.62 -26.51 15.44
C LEU A 577 7.33 -26.78 13.95
N ASP A 578 8.11 -27.68 13.33
CA ASP A 578 7.70 -28.60 12.26
C ASP A 578 6.73 -28.06 11.20
N TYR A 579 7.07 -26.93 10.59
CA TYR A 579 6.50 -26.48 9.32
C TYR A 579 7.58 -26.29 8.26
N HIS A 580 8.48 -27.26 8.15
CA HIS A 580 9.41 -27.45 7.01
C HIS A 580 8.69 -27.85 5.69
N SER A 581 7.43 -27.45 5.50
CA SER A 581 6.61 -27.79 4.34
C SER A 581 5.82 -26.60 3.75
N HIS A 582 6.29 -25.36 3.96
CA HIS A 582 5.78 -24.19 3.22
C HIS A 582 6.83 -23.64 2.23
N PRO A 583 6.84 -24.12 0.97
CA PRO A 583 7.88 -23.81 -0.03
C PRO A 583 7.78 -22.41 -0.67
N HIS A 584 7.17 -21.39 -0.03
CA HIS A 584 6.91 -20.10 -0.69
C HIS A 584 6.93 -18.87 0.24
N LYS A 585 8.12 -18.46 0.70
CA LYS A 585 8.35 -17.10 1.23
C LYS A 585 9.16 -16.27 0.22
N GLN A 586 8.57 -16.05 -0.96
CA GLN A 586 9.13 -15.14 -1.98
C GLN A 586 9.05 -13.69 -1.49
N LEU A 587 10.20 -13.01 -1.45
CA LEU A 587 10.30 -11.57 -1.23
C LEU A 587 9.48 -10.86 -2.32
N ILE A 588 8.70 -9.85 -1.93
CA ILE A 588 7.86 -9.15 -2.90
C ILE A 588 8.73 -8.08 -3.55
N SER A 589 9.14 -8.29 -4.78
CA SER A 589 9.88 -7.31 -5.56
C SER A 589 8.99 -6.41 -6.41
N GLY A 590 9.53 -5.26 -6.79
CA GLY A 590 8.82 -4.23 -7.53
C GLY A 590 9.76 -3.19 -8.11
N TRP A 591 9.17 -2.23 -8.81
CA TRP A 591 9.88 -1.12 -9.44
C TRP A 591 9.16 0.18 -9.15
N ASP A 592 9.89 1.20 -8.72
CA ASP A 592 9.43 2.57 -8.76
C ASP A 592 9.90 3.22 -10.07
N VAL A 593 8.96 3.76 -10.84
CA VAL A 593 9.22 4.43 -12.12
C VAL A 593 9.07 5.93 -11.91
N ILE A 594 10.13 6.67 -12.19
CA ILE A 594 10.15 8.14 -12.16
C ILE A 594 10.16 8.66 -13.60
N LEU A 595 9.25 9.58 -13.89
CA LEU A 595 9.06 10.13 -15.22
C LEU A 595 8.58 11.60 -15.18
N PRO A 596 8.82 12.41 -16.22
CA PRO A 596 8.37 13.80 -16.28
C PRO A 596 6.84 13.94 -16.33
N SER A 597 6.33 15.09 -15.88
CA SER A 597 4.92 15.45 -16.00
C SER A 597 4.42 15.38 -17.45
N ARG A 598 3.11 15.24 -17.63
CA ARG A 598 2.37 15.00 -18.89
C ARG A 598 2.47 13.58 -19.45
N TRP A 599 3.52 12.83 -19.10
CA TRP A 599 3.64 11.42 -19.49
C TRP A 599 2.85 10.46 -18.59
N GLY A 600 2.36 10.93 -17.44
CA GLY A 600 1.71 10.10 -16.42
C GLY A 600 0.56 9.25 -16.94
N MET A 601 -0.43 9.87 -17.60
CA MET A 601 -1.61 9.16 -18.07
C MET A 601 -1.30 8.21 -19.24
N SER A 602 -0.38 8.61 -20.13
CA SER A 602 0.09 7.81 -21.28
C SER A 602 0.74 6.52 -20.79
N PHE A 603 1.70 6.64 -19.86
CA PHE A 603 2.41 5.53 -19.25
C PHE A 603 1.48 4.64 -18.41
N TRP A 604 0.60 5.26 -17.61
CA TRP A 604 -0.39 4.55 -16.78
C TRP A 604 -1.34 3.66 -17.59
N ILE A 605 -1.83 4.14 -18.75
CA ILE A 605 -2.69 3.32 -19.62
C ILE A 605 -1.92 2.13 -20.18
N SER A 606 -0.67 2.32 -20.63
CA SER A 606 0.15 1.23 -21.16
C SER A 606 0.34 0.10 -20.16
N LEU A 607 0.62 0.44 -18.90
CA LEU A 607 0.71 -0.53 -17.81
C LEU A 607 -0.58 -1.32 -17.59
N ILE A 608 -1.73 -0.65 -17.59
CA ILE A 608 -3.03 -1.31 -17.42
C ILE A 608 -3.35 -2.25 -18.58
N TYR A 609 -2.98 -1.88 -19.81
CA TYR A 609 -3.24 -2.70 -20.99
C TYR A 609 -2.44 -4.00 -20.97
N ARG A 610 -1.20 -3.97 -20.43
CA ARG A 610 -0.35 -5.15 -20.19
C ARG A 610 -0.74 -6.00 -18.97
N GLY A 611 -1.74 -5.56 -18.19
CA GLY A 611 -2.31 -6.35 -17.10
C GLY A 611 -1.96 -5.88 -15.69
N ALA A 612 -1.24 -4.76 -15.53
CA ALA A 612 -1.02 -4.17 -14.22
C ALA A 612 -2.34 -3.75 -13.58
N ARG A 613 -2.54 -4.13 -12.31
CA ARG A 613 -3.76 -3.84 -11.58
C ARG A 613 -3.58 -2.62 -10.67
N PRO A 614 -4.44 -1.60 -10.80
CA PRO A 614 -4.32 -0.36 -10.03
C PRO A 614 -4.67 -0.57 -8.54
N LEU A 615 -3.95 0.08 -7.65
CA LEU A 615 -4.21 0.17 -6.23
C LEU A 615 -4.52 1.61 -5.81
N GLY A 616 -5.40 1.77 -4.82
CA GLY A 616 -5.49 3.00 -4.04
C GLY A 616 -4.61 2.94 -2.79
N PHE A 617 -4.47 4.07 -2.09
CA PHE A 617 -3.62 4.22 -0.91
C PHE A 617 -3.88 3.18 0.20
N ASN A 618 -5.14 2.89 0.54
CA ASN A 618 -5.45 1.89 1.58
C ASN A 618 -5.16 0.45 1.11
N GLU A 619 -5.31 0.19 -0.19
CA GLU A 619 -5.00 -1.11 -0.78
C GLU A 619 -3.48 -1.32 -0.87
N LEU A 620 -2.71 -0.26 -1.19
CA LEU A 620 -1.25 -0.24 -1.10
C LEU A 620 -0.79 -0.49 0.34
N ASN A 621 -1.40 0.16 1.34
CA ASN A 621 -1.11 -0.10 2.75
C ASN A 621 -1.31 -1.58 3.10
N THR A 622 -2.43 -2.16 2.67
CA THR A 622 -2.72 -3.58 2.93
C THR A 622 -1.71 -4.49 2.23
N CYS A 623 -1.42 -4.29 0.94
CA CYS A 623 -0.57 -5.20 0.18
C CYS A 623 0.93 -5.04 0.46
N CYS A 624 1.43 -3.82 0.68
CA CYS A 624 2.88 -3.58 0.83
C CYS A 624 3.34 -3.46 2.28
N HIS A 625 2.52 -2.92 3.17
CA HIS A 625 2.95 -2.62 4.54
C HIS A 625 2.42 -3.69 5.50
N LEU A 626 1.12 -4.01 5.45
CA LEU A 626 0.54 -5.04 6.33
C LEU A 626 1.06 -6.45 6.04
N GLU A 627 1.09 -6.87 4.77
CA GLU A 627 1.55 -8.24 4.43
C GLU A 627 3.06 -8.45 4.67
N ASN A 628 3.83 -7.36 4.79
CA ASN A 628 5.29 -7.39 5.06
C ASN A 628 5.66 -6.88 6.46
N LEU A 629 4.66 -6.54 7.29
CA LEU A 629 4.86 -6.01 8.64
C LEU A 629 5.80 -4.80 8.70
N SER A 630 5.70 -3.90 7.73
CA SER A 630 6.49 -2.67 7.67
C SER A 630 5.63 -1.47 8.10
N PRO A 631 6.15 -0.55 8.95
CA PRO A 631 5.44 0.67 9.33
C PRO A 631 5.26 1.61 8.12
N LEU A 632 4.11 2.26 8.04
CA LEU A 632 3.82 3.25 7.01
C LEU A 632 3.95 4.68 7.56
N PHE A 633 4.89 5.45 7.01
CA PHE A 633 4.95 6.89 7.26
C PHE A 633 3.78 7.63 6.59
N PRO A 634 3.05 8.54 7.27
CA PRO A 634 3.26 9.05 8.64
C PRO A 634 2.44 8.31 9.72
N ARG A 635 1.57 7.36 9.34
CA ARG A 635 0.56 6.75 10.22
C ARG A 635 1.12 5.99 11.42
N ASP A 636 2.26 5.34 11.23
CA ASP A 636 2.87 4.48 12.25
C ASP A 636 4.12 5.15 12.90
N TYR A 637 4.29 6.47 12.75
CA TYR A 637 5.46 7.22 13.25
C TYR A 637 5.05 8.27 14.32
N PRO A 638 4.85 7.85 15.58
CA PRO A 638 4.25 8.69 16.64
C PRO A 638 5.16 9.82 17.17
N ASP A 639 6.47 9.73 16.92
CA ASP A 639 7.50 10.71 17.31
C ASP A 639 7.73 11.81 16.26
N THR A 640 7.00 11.78 15.15
CA THR A 640 7.04 12.81 14.10
C THR A 640 5.86 13.77 14.22
N VAL A 641 6.06 15.05 13.87
CA VAL A 641 4.99 16.06 13.83
C VAL A 641 3.91 15.65 12.81
N ALA A 642 4.34 15.20 11.63
CA ALA A 642 3.44 14.69 10.59
C ALA A 642 2.61 13.48 11.06
N GLY A 643 3.17 12.60 11.89
CA GLY A 643 2.45 11.48 12.49
C GLY A 643 1.35 11.93 13.45
N ARG A 644 1.67 12.89 14.33
CA ARG A 644 0.68 13.51 15.23
C ARG A 644 -0.47 14.17 14.47
N ASP A 645 -0.19 14.87 13.39
CA ASP A 645 -1.22 15.50 12.55
C ASP A 645 -2.12 14.46 11.87
N GLU A 646 -1.56 13.34 11.39
CA GLU A 646 -2.34 12.22 10.83
C GLU A 646 -3.18 11.52 11.91
N GLU A 647 -2.67 11.37 13.14
CA GLU A 647 -3.43 10.87 14.28
C GLU A 647 -4.61 11.79 14.63
N ILE A 648 -4.40 13.11 14.67
CA ILE A 648 -5.46 14.11 14.90
C ILE A 648 -6.50 14.06 13.78
N GLN A 649 -6.07 13.94 12.52
CA GLN A 649 -6.98 13.78 11.39
C GLN A 649 -7.82 12.49 11.54
N THR A 650 -7.18 11.38 11.91
CA THR A 650 -7.83 10.09 12.14
C THR A 650 -8.84 10.19 13.28
N LEU A 651 -8.50 10.87 14.39
CA LEU A 651 -9.39 11.17 15.51
C LEU A 651 -10.63 11.95 15.04
N SER A 652 -10.45 13.00 14.24
CA SER A 652 -11.56 13.81 13.71
C SER A 652 -12.50 12.98 12.81
N GLU A 653 -11.93 12.13 11.95
CA GLU A 653 -12.67 11.23 11.06
C GLU A 653 -13.46 10.17 11.87
N CYS A 654 -12.80 9.50 12.81
CA CYS A 654 -13.38 8.47 13.68
C CYS A 654 -14.44 9.05 14.63
N SER A 655 -14.18 10.20 15.24
CA SER A 655 -15.12 10.92 16.10
C SER A 655 -16.37 11.37 15.33
N SER A 656 -16.18 11.90 14.11
CA SER A 656 -17.28 12.23 13.21
C SER A 656 -18.10 11.00 12.84
N GLN A 657 -17.45 9.87 12.57
CA GLN A 657 -18.13 8.61 12.26
C GLN A 657 -18.88 8.07 13.48
N TYR A 658 -18.31 8.16 14.69
CA TYR A 658 -18.93 7.76 15.95
C TYR A 658 -20.13 8.65 16.30
N GLY A 659 -20.08 9.94 15.98
CA GLY A 659 -21.18 10.90 16.16
C GLY A 659 -22.34 10.72 15.17
N ARG A 660 -22.13 10.06 14.02
CA ARG A 660 -23.21 9.76 13.04
C ARG A 660 -24.15 8.65 13.52
N TYR A 661 -23.68 7.75 14.38
CA TYR A 661 -24.50 6.69 14.93
C TYR A 661 -25.26 7.18 16.18
N PRO A 662 -26.54 6.81 16.34
CA PRO A 662 -27.28 7.13 17.57
C PRO A 662 -26.66 6.39 18.78
N PRO A 663 -26.86 6.89 20.01
CA PRO A 663 -26.25 6.34 21.23
C PRO A 663 -26.38 4.82 21.38
N ASP A 664 -27.54 4.24 21.07
CA ASP A 664 -27.79 2.79 21.21
C ASP A 664 -27.16 1.91 20.12
N LYS A 665 -26.56 2.52 19.09
CA LYS A 665 -25.91 1.80 17.98
C LYS A 665 -24.38 1.95 17.98
N ARG A 666 -23.82 2.61 18.99
CA ARG A 666 -22.38 2.82 19.14
C ARG A 666 -21.90 2.34 20.51
N PRO A 667 -20.67 1.83 20.63
CA PRO A 667 -20.14 1.36 21.91
C PRO A 667 -19.99 2.51 22.91
N ASN A 668 -20.29 2.27 24.18
CA ASN A 668 -20.02 3.23 25.26
C ASN A 668 -18.62 2.98 25.82
N PHE A 669 -17.65 3.79 25.40
CA PHE A 669 -16.25 3.65 25.80
C PHE A 669 -16.01 3.88 27.30
N GLY A 670 -16.82 4.72 27.95
CA GLY A 670 -16.74 4.91 29.40
C GLY A 670 -17.08 3.63 30.18
N LYS A 671 -18.10 2.88 29.74
CA LYS A 671 -18.43 1.57 30.32
C LYS A 671 -17.32 0.54 30.10
N LEU A 672 -16.63 0.63 28.96
CA LEU A 672 -15.52 -0.25 28.59
C LEU A 672 -14.17 0.16 29.22
N ARG A 673 -14.12 1.21 30.07
CA ARG A 673 -12.88 1.73 30.68
C ARG A 673 -11.82 2.06 29.63
N ILE A 674 -12.19 2.86 28.63
CA ILE A 674 -11.26 3.34 27.60
C ILE A 674 -11.24 4.86 27.68
N ALA A 675 -10.08 5.40 28.05
CA ALA A 675 -9.87 6.83 28.18
C ALA A 675 -9.90 7.54 26.80
N SER A 676 -9.12 7.03 25.84
CA SER A 676 -9.05 7.59 24.49
C SER A 676 -9.18 6.49 23.43
N PRO A 677 -10.35 6.33 22.78
CA PRO A 677 -10.62 5.23 21.86
C PRO A 677 -10.03 5.40 20.45
N PHE A 678 -9.67 6.64 20.06
CA PHE A 678 -9.26 6.99 18.69
C PHE A 678 -7.92 7.73 18.61
N LEU A 679 -7.25 7.93 19.76
CA LEU A 679 -5.96 8.60 19.83
C LEU A 679 -5.11 7.93 20.92
N PRO A 680 -3.97 7.33 20.57
CA PRO A 680 -3.03 6.82 21.57
C PRO A 680 -2.53 7.94 22.50
N GLN A 681 -2.53 7.68 23.82
CA GLN A 681 -2.03 8.65 24.81
C GLN A 681 -0.55 8.39 25.12
N TRP A 682 0.33 8.70 24.15
CA TRP A 682 1.77 8.47 24.29
C TRP A 682 2.39 9.22 25.47
N LYS A 683 1.95 10.46 25.74
CA LYS A 683 2.46 11.29 26.85
C LYS A 683 2.17 10.66 28.21
N GLU A 684 0.91 10.29 28.47
CA GLU A 684 0.49 9.65 29.73
C GLU A 684 1.20 8.30 29.95
N LEU A 685 1.42 7.55 28.87
CA LEU A 685 2.18 6.30 28.91
C LEU A 685 3.63 6.53 29.38
N MET A 686 4.31 7.55 28.84
CA MET A 686 5.68 7.86 29.23
C MET A 686 5.79 8.47 30.63
N ASP A 687 4.83 9.31 31.02
CA ASP A 687 4.81 9.91 32.36
C ASP A 687 4.58 8.85 33.44
N SER A 688 3.79 7.81 33.15
CA SER A 688 3.58 6.70 34.08
C SER A 688 4.87 6.01 34.50
N ILE A 689 5.86 5.92 33.59
CA ILE A 689 7.14 5.25 33.82
C ILE A 689 7.99 6.02 34.82
N SER A 690 8.09 7.34 34.65
CA SER A 690 8.83 8.22 35.58
C SER A 690 8.28 8.19 37.01
N SER A 691 7.00 7.83 37.19
CA SER A 691 6.37 7.69 38.51
C SER A 691 6.56 6.31 39.15
N SER A 692 6.92 5.29 38.37
CA SER A 692 7.22 3.94 38.86
C SER A 692 8.61 3.84 39.50
N ASP A 693 9.61 4.52 38.92
CA ASP A 693 10.99 4.51 39.42
C ASP A 693 11.15 5.17 40.80
N SER A 694 10.16 5.97 41.23
CA SER A 694 10.11 6.61 42.55
C SER A 694 9.34 5.82 43.62
N ASN A 695 8.83 4.63 43.30
CA ASN A 695 8.05 3.80 44.22
C ASN A 695 8.67 2.40 44.41
N GLU A 696 9.85 2.34 45.02
CA GLU A 696 10.13 1.21 45.91
C GLU A 696 9.32 1.40 47.21
N PHE A 697 8.41 0.47 47.49
CA PHE A 697 7.77 0.22 48.79
C PHE A 697 7.25 1.43 49.61
N ASN A 698 5.94 1.69 49.57
CA ASN A 698 5.04 1.63 50.75
C ASN A 698 3.63 2.22 50.50
N GLN A 699 2.63 1.44 50.95
CA GLN A 699 1.24 1.74 51.34
C GLN A 699 0.46 2.96 50.76
N PRO A 700 -0.77 2.76 50.24
CA PRO A 700 -1.56 3.79 49.57
C PRO A 700 -2.47 4.56 50.53
N GLU A 701 -1.94 5.17 51.61
CA GLU A 701 -2.82 5.93 52.55
C GLU A 701 -2.34 7.34 52.94
N LYS A 702 -1.26 7.87 52.37
CA LYS A 702 -0.79 9.25 52.66
C LYS A 702 -0.66 10.20 51.47
N LYS A 703 -1.26 9.85 50.31
CA LYS A 703 -1.20 10.72 49.12
C LYS A 703 -2.21 11.89 49.13
N ILE A 704 -3.18 11.89 50.05
CA ILE A 704 -4.28 12.89 50.07
C ILE A 704 -3.98 14.11 50.96
N LYS A 705 -2.91 14.10 51.77
CA LYS A 705 -2.58 15.23 52.69
C LYS A 705 -1.39 16.11 52.29
N LEU A 706 -0.56 15.71 51.32
CA LEU A 706 0.63 16.48 50.93
C LEU A 706 0.46 17.25 49.61
N GLU A 707 -0.61 17.03 48.84
CA GLU A 707 -0.87 17.76 47.59
C GLU A 707 -1.62 19.09 47.80
N VAL A 708 -1.99 19.44 49.04
CA VAL A 708 -2.74 20.68 49.36
C VAL A 708 -1.82 21.83 49.83
N GLU A 709 -0.56 21.58 50.19
CA GLU A 709 0.32 22.62 50.76
C GLU A 709 1.53 23.04 49.88
N MET A 710 1.72 22.47 48.68
CA MET A 710 2.87 22.82 47.80
C MET A 710 2.46 23.46 46.46
N LYS A 711 1.45 24.35 46.48
CA LYS A 711 1.13 25.19 45.32
C LYS A 711 0.83 26.62 45.71
N GLU A 712 1.86 27.28 46.21
CA GLU A 712 2.18 28.68 45.95
C GLU A 712 3.70 28.76 46.10
N GLU A 713 4.40 29.33 45.10
CA GLU A 713 5.87 29.38 44.97
C GLU A 713 6.56 28.12 44.40
N ASN A 714 6.58 28.02 43.07
CA ASN A 714 7.84 27.92 42.28
C ASN A 714 7.52 27.80 40.79
N VAL A 715 7.26 28.96 40.17
CA VAL A 715 7.57 29.20 38.75
C VAL A 715 8.92 29.90 38.75
N LYS A 716 10.00 29.13 38.79
CA LYS A 716 11.33 29.58 38.39
C LYS A 716 12.05 28.44 37.68
N GLU A 717 12.35 28.74 36.42
CA GLU A 717 13.39 28.21 35.56
C GLU A 717 14.40 27.29 36.25
N VAL A 718 14.58 26.09 35.68
CA VAL A 718 15.85 25.37 35.76
C VAL A 718 16.30 25.15 34.33
N GLU A 719 17.03 26.15 33.83
CA GLU A 719 18.02 25.97 32.78
C GLU A 719 19.11 25.04 33.30
N ARG A 720 19.51 24.05 32.50
CA ARG A 720 20.86 23.50 32.57
C ARG A 720 21.43 23.45 31.15
N HIS A 721 22.47 24.26 30.99
CA HIS A 721 23.42 24.28 29.89
C HIS A 721 24.13 22.92 29.76
N ASP A 722 24.25 22.44 28.53
CA ASP A 722 25.56 22.27 27.87
C ASP A 722 25.36 22.32 26.34
N ASP A 723 26.22 23.10 25.70
CA ASP A 723 26.41 23.40 24.27
C ASP A 723 25.26 24.08 23.49
N GLY A 724 25.50 25.35 23.17
CA GLY A 724 24.51 26.29 22.66
C GLY A 724 23.99 25.98 21.26
N VAL A 725 22.73 25.56 21.19
CA VAL A 725 21.78 25.89 20.10
C VAL A 725 20.41 26.09 20.75
N MET A 726 19.86 27.31 20.69
CA MET A 726 18.50 27.61 21.14
C MET A 726 17.49 26.97 20.18
N ILE A 727 17.08 25.74 20.46
CA ILE A 727 16.02 25.06 19.71
C ILE A 727 14.67 25.46 20.30
N SER A 728 13.76 25.96 19.47
CA SER A 728 12.37 26.25 19.82
C SER A 728 11.70 25.00 20.44
N THR A 729 11.46 25.03 21.75
CA THR A 729 10.89 23.93 22.57
C THR A 729 9.48 23.51 22.16
N ASP A 730 8.81 24.24 21.27
CA ASP A 730 7.46 23.94 20.78
C ASP A 730 7.38 22.82 19.73
N LYS A 731 8.49 22.44 19.07
CA LYS A 731 8.48 21.49 17.94
C LYS A 731 8.89 20.07 18.30
N CYS A 732 9.58 19.86 19.42
CA CYS A 732 10.10 18.54 19.78
C CYS A 732 9.08 17.70 20.56
N ILE A 733 8.88 16.46 20.11
CA ILE A 733 8.09 15.47 20.84
C ILE A 733 8.92 14.95 22.03
N SER A 734 8.28 14.80 23.19
CA SER A 734 8.94 14.48 24.46
C SER A 734 9.50 13.05 24.57
N PHE A 735 9.32 12.24 23.53
CA PHE A 735 9.79 10.86 23.42
C PHE A 735 10.29 10.62 21.99
N HIS A 736 11.16 9.61 21.82
CA HIS A 736 11.66 9.19 20.52
C HIS A 736 11.43 7.69 20.31
N VAL A 737 11.41 7.22 19.07
CA VAL A 737 11.38 5.77 18.75
C VAL A 737 12.81 5.29 18.46
N VAL A 738 13.21 4.18 19.07
CA VAL A 738 14.49 3.51 18.82
C VAL A 738 14.47 2.90 17.43
N ARG A 739 15.42 3.32 16.59
CA ARG A 739 15.56 2.85 15.20
C ARG A 739 16.98 2.44 14.82
N GLN A 740 17.91 2.60 15.75
CA GLN A 740 19.31 2.28 15.52
C GLN A 740 19.48 0.76 15.42
N SER A 741 20.02 0.28 14.30
CA SER A 741 20.14 -1.15 14.02
C SER A 741 20.98 -1.88 15.08
N SER A 742 22.09 -1.28 15.51
CA SER A 742 22.94 -1.83 16.57
C SER A 742 22.22 -2.00 17.92
N LEU A 743 21.37 -1.04 18.31
CA LEU A 743 20.56 -1.16 19.54
C LEU A 743 19.48 -2.23 19.40
N ILE A 744 18.83 -2.32 18.24
CA ILE A 744 17.82 -3.35 17.97
C ILE A 744 18.47 -4.74 17.98
N ASP A 745 19.68 -4.88 17.44
CA ASP A 745 20.44 -6.14 17.44
C ASP A 745 20.82 -6.58 18.86
N ILE A 746 21.18 -5.63 19.75
CA ILE A 746 21.39 -5.92 21.19
C ILE A 746 20.09 -6.40 21.84
N LEU A 747 18.96 -5.74 21.55
CA LEU A 747 17.67 -6.12 22.13
C LEU A 747 17.17 -7.49 21.60
N GLU A 748 17.31 -7.79 20.31
CA GLU A 748 16.98 -9.12 19.78
C GLU A 748 17.96 -10.21 20.27
N GLY A 749 19.23 -9.86 20.47
CA GLY A 749 20.21 -10.73 21.12
C GLY A 749 19.80 -11.08 22.56
N PHE A 750 19.43 -10.07 23.35
CA PHE A 750 18.90 -10.24 24.70
C PHE A 750 17.64 -11.12 24.72
N ARG A 751 16.70 -10.88 23.80
CA ARG A 751 15.48 -11.68 23.67
C ARG A 751 15.77 -13.14 23.29
N SER A 752 16.70 -13.35 22.37
CA SER A 752 17.07 -14.68 21.86
C SER A 752 17.83 -15.49 22.92
N GLU A 753 18.73 -14.86 23.68
CA GLU A 753 19.39 -15.50 24.83
C GLU A 753 18.34 -15.91 25.88
N LEU A 754 17.40 -15.03 26.24
CA LEU A 754 16.34 -15.34 27.23
C LEU A 754 15.44 -16.51 26.84
N ILE A 755 15.16 -16.69 25.54
CA ILE A 755 14.28 -17.74 25.03
C ILE A 755 15.04 -19.08 24.88
N SER A 756 16.37 -19.06 24.84
CA SER A 756 17.18 -20.26 24.67
C SER A 756 17.03 -21.24 25.84
N SER A 757 17.00 -22.54 25.54
CA SER A 757 16.83 -23.62 26.51
C SER A 757 17.90 -23.62 27.63
N GLU A 758 19.10 -23.16 27.30
CA GLU A 758 20.25 -23.08 28.23
C GLU A 758 20.11 -21.92 29.24
N ALA A 759 19.55 -20.78 28.79
CA ALA A 759 19.40 -19.59 29.61
C ALA A 759 18.26 -19.66 30.63
N LEU A 760 17.28 -20.57 30.47
CA LEU A 760 16.19 -20.79 31.44
C LEU A 760 16.68 -21.18 32.86
N SER A 761 17.97 -21.51 32.99
CA SER A 761 18.66 -21.82 34.25
C SER A 761 19.44 -20.64 34.86
N LEU A 762 19.66 -19.56 34.09
CA LEU A 762 20.44 -18.39 34.50
C LEU A 762 19.57 -17.30 35.13
N ASN A 763 20.17 -16.50 36.02
CA ASN A 763 19.50 -15.36 36.62
C ASN A 763 19.29 -14.24 35.59
N PHE A 764 18.08 -13.67 35.57
CA PHE A 764 17.70 -12.58 34.67
C PHE A 764 18.64 -11.36 34.78
N THR A 765 19.11 -11.05 35.99
CA THR A 765 20.03 -9.94 36.28
C THR A 765 21.39 -10.11 35.61
N ASP A 766 21.86 -11.34 35.45
CA ASP A 766 23.15 -11.64 34.83
C ASP A 766 23.05 -11.41 33.32
N ILE A 767 21.95 -11.85 32.71
CA ILE A 767 21.65 -11.64 31.28
C ILE A 767 21.46 -10.14 30.97
N LEU A 768 20.73 -9.41 31.83
CA LEU A 768 20.58 -7.96 31.73
C LEU A 768 21.94 -7.22 31.74
N SER A 769 22.86 -7.67 32.62
CA SER A 769 24.16 -7.06 32.78
C SER A 769 25.11 -7.36 31.61
N ARG A 770 25.06 -8.58 31.05
CA ARG A 770 25.84 -8.98 29.86
C ARG A 770 25.54 -8.12 28.65
N HIS A 771 24.26 -7.81 28.41
CA HIS A 771 23.81 -6.97 27.30
C HIS A 771 23.80 -5.47 27.61
N GLY A 772 24.14 -5.06 28.84
CA GLY A 772 24.21 -3.65 29.23
C GLY A 772 22.86 -2.92 29.22
N ILE A 773 21.74 -3.62 29.38
CA ILE A 773 20.38 -3.05 29.22
C ILE A 773 20.08 -1.96 30.26
N ASN A 774 20.61 -2.05 31.48
CA ASN A 774 20.44 -1.01 32.50
C ASN A 774 21.06 0.33 32.07
N ARG A 775 22.18 0.29 31.35
CA ARG A 775 22.80 1.48 30.76
C ARG A 775 21.92 2.03 29.63
N LEU A 776 21.38 1.16 28.79
CA LEU A 776 20.46 1.54 27.71
C LEU A 776 19.20 2.25 28.24
N LEU A 777 18.61 1.73 29.33
CA LEU A 777 17.42 2.30 29.98
C LEU A 777 17.69 3.66 30.61
N SER A 778 18.87 3.84 31.22
CA SER A 778 19.27 5.13 31.81
C SER A 778 19.63 6.17 30.76
N ASP A 779 20.28 5.76 29.67
CA ASP A 779 20.59 6.64 28.54
C ASP A 779 19.31 7.05 27.76
N ASN A 780 18.25 6.21 27.77
CA ASN A 780 17.03 6.43 27.00
C ASN A 780 15.74 6.32 27.85
N PRO A 781 15.46 7.27 28.76
CA PRO A 781 14.35 7.16 29.72
C PRO A 781 12.95 7.27 29.10
N ARG A 782 12.82 7.94 27.95
CA ARG A 782 11.54 8.16 27.25
C ARG A 782 11.59 7.67 25.81
N CYS A 783 11.86 6.39 25.64
CA CYS A 783 11.95 5.77 24.31
C CYS A 783 10.86 4.73 24.06
N LEU A 784 10.41 4.70 22.80
CA LEU A 784 9.51 3.69 22.26
C LEU A 784 10.29 2.73 21.37
N VAL A 785 9.83 1.48 21.32
CA VAL A 785 10.36 0.44 20.46
C VAL A 785 9.23 -0.04 19.55
N THR A 786 9.52 -0.11 18.25
CA THR A 786 8.56 -0.62 17.26
C THR A 786 8.51 -2.13 17.36
N VAL A 787 7.31 -2.66 17.54
CA VAL A 787 7.07 -4.09 17.68
C VAL A 787 6.09 -4.60 16.63
N LEU A 788 6.37 -5.80 16.13
CA LEU A 788 5.49 -6.56 15.27
C LEU A 788 4.63 -7.46 16.12
N CYS A 789 3.32 -7.32 15.95
CA CYS A 789 2.31 -8.01 16.70
C CYS A 789 1.72 -9.14 15.85
N GLU A 790 1.90 -10.41 16.26
CA GLU A 790 1.22 -11.56 15.65
C GLU A 790 0.25 -12.21 16.63
N VAL A 791 -1.04 -12.28 16.27
CA VAL A 791 -2.05 -12.98 17.08
C VAL A 791 -1.91 -14.49 16.91
N ALA A 792 -1.56 -15.20 17.98
CA ALA A 792 -1.37 -16.66 17.94
C ALA A 792 -2.68 -17.45 17.80
N SER A 793 -3.78 -16.95 18.37
CA SER A 793 -5.07 -17.66 18.44
C SER A 793 -6.21 -16.92 17.69
N HIS A 794 -7.37 -16.77 18.32
CA HIS A 794 -8.54 -16.13 17.73
C HIS A 794 -8.61 -14.65 18.11
N GLY A 795 -8.71 -13.79 17.12
CA GLY A 795 -8.91 -12.37 17.37
C GLY A 795 -8.75 -11.54 16.11
N LYS A 796 -9.42 -10.39 16.09
CA LYS A 796 -9.18 -9.35 15.08
C LYS A 796 -8.77 -8.08 15.80
N ILE A 797 -7.53 -7.66 15.58
CA ILE A 797 -7.02 -6.42 16.15
C ILE A 797 -7.58 -5.23 15.34
N PRO A 798 -8.35 -4.30 15.96
CA PRO A 798 -8.64 -3.01 15.35
C PRO A 798 -7.42 -2.06 15.44
N PRO A 799 -7.31 -1.05 14.55
CA PRO A 799 -6.27 -0.03 14.68
C PRO A 799 -6.38 0.70 16.02
N GLN A 800 -5.24 1.20 16.53
CA GLN A 800 -5.17 1.92 17.82
C GLN A 800 -5.64 1.07 19.01
N SER A 801 -5.41 -0.25 18.96
CA SER A 801 -5.68 -1.14 20.09
C SER A 801 -4.66 -0.96 21.21
N LEU A 802 -5.09 -1.25 22.43
CA LEU A 802 -4.26 -1.20 23.64
C LEU A 802 -3.41 -2.47 23.73
N ILE A 803 -2.12 -2.32 24.00
CA ILE A 803 -1.25 -3.41 24.44
C ILE A 803 -1.12 -3.33 25.96
N SER A 804 -1.38 -4.43 26.65
CA SER A 804 -1.42 -4.51 28.09
C SER A 804 -0.51 -5.60 28.63
N LEU A 805 0.03 -5.35 29.83
CA LEU A 805 0.92 -6.29 30.51
C LEU A 805 0.13 -7.56 30.94
N PRO A 806 0.59 -8.77 30.57
CA PRO A 806 0.00 -10.01 31.07
C PRO A 806 0.37 -10.24 32.53
N THR A 807 -0.48 -10.99 33.26
CA THR A 807 -0.10 -11.54 34.56
C THR A 807 0.56 -12.91 34.40
N PHE A 808 1.32 -13.36 35.41
CA PHE A 808 1.92 -14.71 35.40
C PHE A 808 0.87 -15.81 35.16
N SER A 809 -0.31 -15.68 35.79
CA SER A 809 -1.44 -16.60 35.59
C SER A 809 -1.91 -16.64 34.14
N ASP A 810 -1.90 -15.51 33.43
CA ASP A 810 -2.31 -15.44 32.02
C ASP A 810 -1.31 -16.22 31.13
N ILE A 811 -0.01 -16.13 31.44
CA ILE A 811 1.06 -16.84 30.70
C ILE A 811 1.05 -18.34 31.02
N SER A 812 0.94 -18.73 32.30
CA SER A 812 0.88 -20.15 32.68
C SER A 812 -0.35 -20.85 32.10
N SER A 813 -1.51 -20.19 32.11
CA SER A 813 -2.74 -20.74 31.53
C SER A 813 -2.60 -20.97 30.02
N HIS A 814 -1.86 -20.09 29.34
CA HIS A 814 -1.54 -20.27 27.92
C HIS A 814 -0.65 -21.47 27.64
N LEU A 815 0.47 -21.57 28.38
CA LEU A 815 1.41 -22.67 28.24
C LEU A 815 0.71 -24.02 28.49
N SER A 816 -0.23 -24.06 29.43
CA SER A 816 -1.03 -25.27 29.71
C SER A 816 -2.04 -25.64 28.61
N ALA A 817 -2.40 -24.70 27.72
CA ALA A 817 -3.41 -24.88 26.68
C ALA A 817 -2.83 -25.10 25.28
N ASP A 818 -1.52 -25.37 25.15
CA ASP A 818 -0.78 -25.52 23.87
C ASP A 818 -1.09 -24.41 22.84
N GLY A 819 -1.43 -23.20 23.33
CA GLY A 819 -1.87 -22.07 22.52
C GLY A 819 -3.17 -22.24 21.72
N ARG A 820 -3.81 -23.41 21.73
CA ARG A 820 -5.04 -23.70 20.98
C ARG A 820 -6.27 -23.64 21.88
N GLY A 821 -7.03 -22.56 21.79
CA GLY A 821 -8.36 -22.44 22.41
C GLY A 821 -8.44 -21.59 23.68
N PHE A 822 -7.33 -21.03 24.17
CA PHE A 822 -7.38 -20.08 25.29
C PHE A 822 -8.05 -18.77 24.87
N LEU A 823 -9.18 -18.46 25.50
CA LEU A 823 -9.89 -17.20 25.34
C LEU A 823 -9.41 -16.19 26.40
N GLY A 824 -9.25 -14.94 25.96
CA GLY A 824 -9.07 -13.74 26.77
C GLY A 824 -9.53 -13.75 28.20
N PRO A 825 -8.74 -13.26 29.18
CA PRO A 825 -9.38 -12.66 30.35
C PRO A 825 -10.32 -11.54 29.87
N CYS A 826 -11.46 -11.41 30.54
CA CYS A 826 -12.45 -10.39 30.23
C CYS A 826 -12.25 -9.17 31.15
N GLU A 827 -12.20 -7.97 30.58
CA GLU A 827 -12.12 -6.74 31.36
C GLU A 827 -13.43 -6.49 32.12
N PRO A 828 -13.38 -6.26 33.44
CA PRO A 828 -14.57 -5.93 34.20
C PRO A 828 -15.13 -4.57 33.76
N LEU A 829 -16.44 -4.54 33.51
CA LEU A 829 -17.15 -3.30 33.19
C LEU A 829 -16.97 -2.24 34.30
N ALA A 830 -16.97 -0.97 33.92
CA ALA A 830 -17.01 0.12 34.90
C ALA A 830 -18.29 0.00 35.75
N PRO A 831 -18.21 0.14 37.09
CA PRO A 831 -19.38 0.10 37.96
C PRO A 831 -20.41 1.16 37.54
N ARG A 832 -21.71 0.84 37.63
CA ARG A 832 -22.79 1.80 37.43
C ARG A 832 -22.67 2.90 38.48
N GLY A 833 -22.22 4.10 38.08
CA GLY A 833 -22.00 5.25 38.97
C GLY A 833 -20.67 5.99 38.73
N LEU A 834 -19.61 5.28 38.32
CA LEU A 834 -18.33 5.89 37.92
C LEU A 834 -18.36 6.47 36.51
N THR A 835 -19.31 6.03 35.67
CA THR A 835 -19.60 6.65 34.38
C THR A 835 -20.44 7.92 34.58
N PHE A 836 -19.84 8.93 35.24
CA PHE A 836 -20.42 10.28 35.42
C PHE A 836 -20.84 10.95 34.10
N PHE A 837 -20.41 10.41 32.96
CA PHE A 837 -20.90 10.78 31.63
C PHE A 837 -22.42 10.69 31.50
N GLU A 838 -23.12 9.72 32.09
CA GLU A 838 -24.58 9.64 31.91
C GLU A 838 -25.32 10.74 32.70
N GLY A 839 -24.92 11.00 33.95
CA GLY A 839 -25.49 12.10 34.76
C GLY A 839 -25.12 13.49 34.25
N GLY A 840 -23.86 13.70 33.86
CA GLY A 840 -23.37 14.97 33.32
C GLY A 840 -23.89 15.29 31.91
N VAL A 841 -24.15 14.28 31.07
CA VAL A 841 -24.79 14.47 29.75
C VAL A 841 -26.27 14.81 29.90
N ILE A 842 -26.99 14.18 30.84
CA ILE A 842 -28.38 14.57 31.14
C ILE A 842 -28.40 16.00 31.67
N TYR A 843 -27.52 16.34 32.61
CA TYR A 843 -27.46 17.69 33.18
C TYR A 843 -27.08 18.75 32.13
N SER A 844 -26.07 18.51 31.29
CA SER A 844 -25.69 19.41 30.20
C SER A 844 -26.75 19.49 29.09
N GLY A 845 -27.47 18.40 28.82
CA GLY A 845 -28.61 18.37 27.91
C GLY A 845 -29.77 19.24 28.40
N VAL A 846 -30.15 19.09 29.68
CA VAL A 846 -31.14 19.95 30.36
C VAL A 846 -30.66 21.40 30.38
N TYR A 847 -29.40 21.65 30.71
CA TYR A 847 -28.80 22.98 30.70
C TYR A 847 -28.82 23.63 29.30
N SER A 848 -28.51 22.85 28.25
CA SER A 848 -28.54 23.31 26.85
C SER A 848 -29.96 23.62 26.37
N MET A 849 -30.95 22.82 26.79
CA MET A 849 -32.37 23.09 26.54
C MET A 849 -32.82 24.37 27.24
N ASN A 850 -32.53 24.50 28.54
CA ASN A 850 -32.83 25.71 29.33
C ASN A 850 -32.15 26.96 28.74
N ARG A 851 -30.91 26.84 28.24
CA ARG A 851 -30.19 27.94 27.58
C ARG A 851 -30.83 28.34 26.25
N LYS A 852 -31.31 27.38 25.45
CA LYS A 852 -32.05 27.67 24.21
C LYS A 852 -33.38 28.35 24.50
N GLU A 853 -34.13 27.84 25.47
CA GLU A 853 -35.39 28.46 25.91
C GLU A 853 -35.17 29.87 26.43
N MET A 854 -34.14 30.11 27.25
CA MET A 854 -33.73 31.44 27.72
C MET A 854 -33.35 32.36 26.55
N LYS A 855 -32.61 31.88 25.54
CA LYS A 855 -32.30 32.67 24.34
C LYS A 855 -33.56 33.04 23.55
N ASP A 856 -34.51 32.13 23.40
CA ASP A 856 -35.78 32.39 22.72
C ASP A 856 -36.69 33.34 23.51
N LEU A 857 -36.73 33.22 24.84
CA LEU A 857 -37.41 34.16 25.76
C LEU A 857 -36.80 35.56 25.68
N ASN A 858 -35.47 35.68 25.72
CA ASN A 858 -34.78 36.95 25.59
C ASN A 858 -35.01 37.59 24.20
N LYS A 859 -35.04 36.78 23.14
CA LYS A 859 -35.41 37.24 21.79
C LYS A 859 -36.86 37.74 21.71
N LYS A 860 -37.81 37.06 22.38
CA LYS A 860 -39.21 37.52 22.49
C LYS A 860 -39.33 38.81 23.31
N ARG A 861 -38.63 38.92 24.44
CA ARG A 861 -38.57 40.14 25.26
C ARG A 861 -38.00 41.32 24.48
N LYS A 862 -36.89 41.13 23.75
CA LYS A 862 -36.29 42.16 22.89
C LYS A 862 -37.27 42.64 21.81
N LYS A 863 -37.98 41.73 21.14
CA LYS A 863 -39.03 42.08 20.16
C LYS A 863 -40.22 42.81 20.79
N ALA A 864 -40.64 42.41 22.00
CA ALA A 864 -41.74 43.06 22.72
C ALA A 864 -41.34 44.48 23.16
N LEU A 865 -40.11 44.67 23.63
CA LEU A 865 -39.54 45.96 24.03
C LEU A 865 -39.39 46.88 22.82
N GLN A 866 -38.84 46.38 21.71
CA GLN A 866 -38.78 47.14 20.44
C GLN A 866 -40.17 47.56 19.95
N ARG A 867 -41.19 46.69 20.08
CA ARG A 867 -42.58 47.04 19.74
C ARG A 867 -43.16 48.10 20.68
N LYS A 868 -42.83 48.04 21.99
CA LYS A 868 -43.28 49.01 23.00
C LYS A 868 -42.62 50.38 22.82
N ASN A 869 -41.33 50.42 22.51
CA ASN A 869 -40.58 51.66 22.27
C ASN A 869 -41.03 52.32 20.97
N ARG A 870 -41.30 51.52 19.92
CA ARG A 870 -41.87 52.00 18.66
C ARG A 870 -43.29 52.58 18.81
N LEU A 871 -44.06 52.13 19.80
CA LEU A 871 -45.37 52.70 20.15
C LEU A 871 -45.26 54.00 20.99
N ARG A 872 -44.14 54.24 21.65
CA ARG A 872 -43.90 55.45 22.47
C ARG A 872 -43.08 56.55 21.76
N GLY A 873 -42.55 56.28 20.56
CA GLY A 873 -41.75 57.24 19.82
C GLY A 873 -40.34 57.48 20.37
N GLU A 874 -39.85 56.60 21.24
CA GLU A 874 -38.52 56.71 21.86
C GLU A 874 -37.47 55.87 21.09
N GLY A 875 -36.31 56.48 20.83
CA GLY A 875 -35.17 55.86 20.14
C GLY A 875 -34.55 54.68 20.89
N GLU A 876 -33.79 53.84 20.17
CA GLU A 876 -33.26 52.56 20.67
C GLU A 876 -32.37 52.73 21.92
N CYS A 877 -32.71 52.06 23.04
CA CYS A 877 -31.86 51.97 24.22
C CYS A 877 -30.79 50.89 24.02
N GLU A 878 -29.52 51.25 24.18
CA GLU A 878 -28.40 50.31 24.25
C GLU A 878 -28.40 49.55 25.58
N LEU A 879 -28.11 48.24 25.53
CA LEU A 879 -28.01 47.36 26.70
C LEU A 879 -26.86 47.82 27.62
N THR A 880 -27.12 47.86 28.93
CA THR A 880 -26.10 48.14 29.95
C THR A 880 -25.03 47.06 29.95
N GLN A 881 -23.81 47.43 30.34
CA GLN A 881 -22.65 46.53 30.33
C GLN A 881 -22.85 45.31 31.26
N GLU A 882 -23.56 45.50 32.37
CA GLU A 882 -23.94 44.42 33.31
C GLU A 882 -24.84 43.35 32.68
N GLU A 883 -25.71 43.70 31.72
CA GLU A 883 -26.54 42.73 30.99
C GLU A 883 -25.75 41.98 29.90
N LYS A 884 -24.62 42.54 29.43
CA LYS A 884 -23.69 41.88 28.50
C LYS A 884 -22.77 40.91 29.23
N ASP A 885 -22.39 41.24 30.46
CA ASP A 885 -21.53 40.42 31.30
C ASP A 885 -22.27 39.20 31.88
N LEU A 886 -23.60 39.30 32.12
CA LEU A 886 -24.42 38.13 32.51
C LEU A 886 -24.57 37.07 31.39
N ILE A 887 -24.19 37.40 30.16
CA ILE A 887 -24.21 36.50 29.00
C ILE A 887 -22.85 35.80 28.82
N GLN A 888 -21.80 36.26 29.51
CA GLN A 888 -20.43 35.76 29.38
C GLN A 888 -19.86 35.24 30.72
N THR A 889 -19.55 33.93 30.72
CA THR A 889 -18.70 33.15 31.65
C THR A 889 -19.37 32.42 32.84
N PRO A 890 -18.81 31.29 33.35
CA PRO A 890 -17.58 30.59 32.94
C PRO A 890 -17.78 29.13 32.48
N ASP A 891 -16.80 28.64 31.72
CA ASP A 891 -16.59 27.25 31.37
C ASP A 891 -16.27 26.42 32.62
N ILE A 892 -17.10 25.43 32.93
CA ILE A 892 -16.83 24.47 33.99
C ILE A 892 -15.86 23.41 33.45
N VAL A 893 -14.58 23.58 33.77
CA VAL A 893 -13.53 22.59 33.55
C VAL A 893 -13.69 21.48 34.60
N PHE A 894 -14.40 20.41 34.25
CA PHE A 894 -14.33 19.15 35.00
C PHE A 894 -13.08 18.38 34.56
N ARG A 895 -11.99 18.48 35.34
CA ARG A 895 -10.90 17.49 35.29
C ARG A 895 -11.41 16.23 35.99
N LEU A 896 -11.82 15.24 35.20
CA LEU A 896 -12.14 13.90 35.68
C LEU A 896 -10.95 12.98 35.35
N THR A 897 -10.41 12.33 36.38
CA THR A 897 -9.43 11.24 36.23
C THR A 897 -10.07 10.12 35.42
N PRO A 898 -9.44 9.64 34.32
CA PRO A 898 -10.04 8.63 33.48
C PRO A 898 -10.13 7.27 34.20
N PRO A 899 -11.14 6.44 33.90
CA PRO A 899 -11.23 5.08 34.43
C PRO A 899 -10.04 4.26 33.92
N THR A 900 -9.16 3.84 34.83
CA THR A 900 -8.02 2.99 34.51
C THR A 900 -8.49 1.57 34.16
N THR A 901 -7.86 0.99 33.14
CA THR A 901 -8.02 -0.43 32.82
C THR A 901 -7.48 -1.29 33.96
N SER A 902 -8.03 -2.49 34.15
CA SER A 902 -7.58 -3.42 35.18
C SER A 902 -6.14 -3.89 34.94
N ARG A 903 -5.72 -3.97 33.67
CA ARG A 903 -4.35 -4.26 33.25
C ARG A 903 -3.60 -2.97 32.95
N GLN A 904 -2.31 -2.93 33.28
CA GLN A 904 -1.42 -1.83 32.92
C GLN A 904 -1.28 -1.75 31.40
N THR A 905 -1.50 -0.56 30.84
CA THR A 905 -1.28 -0.30 29.40
C THR A 905 0.20 0.02 29.19
N ILE A 906 0.83 -0.69 28.25
CA ILE A 906 2.27 -0.64 28.00
C ILE A 906 2.63 -0.14 26.59
N GLY A 907 1.62 -0.07 25.70
CA GLY A 907 1.77 0.48 24.36
C GLY A 907 0.48 0.46 23.56
N TYR A 908 0.60 0.84 22.30
CA TYR A 908 -0.53 0.90 21.37
C TYR A 908 -0.15 0.32 20.02
N ILE A 909 -1.13 -0.27 19.35
CA ILE A 909 -0.99 -0.75 17.97
C ILE A 909 -1.25 0.42 17.02
N GLY A 910 -0.42 0.54 15.98
CA GLY A 910 -0.54 1.56 14.95
C GLY A 910 -1.76 1.37 14.03
N GLN A 911 -1.69 1.97 12.85
CA GLN A 911 -2.76 1.88 11.86
C GLN A 911 -2.55 0.72 10.88
N THR A 912 -1.31 0.28 10.70
CA THR A 912 -0.97 -0.89 9.87
C THR A 912 -1.29 -2.18 10.62
N VAL A 913 -2.57 -2.57 10.58
CA VAL A 913 -3.08 -3.77 11.25
C VAL A 913 -4.22 -4.42 10.47
N GLY A 914 -4.32 -5.75 10.54
CA GLY A 914 -5.38 -6.50 9.91
C GLY A 914 -5.10 -8.00 9.82
N TYR A 915 -5.94 -8.70 9.08
CA TYR A 915 -5.70 -10.11 8.77
C TYR A 915 -4.74 -10.20 7.58
N SER A 916 -3.56 -10.78 7.80
CA SER A 916 -2.59 -11.05 6.74
C SER A 916 -2.93 -12.37 6.05
N HIS A 917 -2.92 -12.34 4.73
CA HIS A 917 -3.05 -13.54 3.91
C HIS A 917 -1.73 -14.31 3.77
N THR A 918 -0.59 -13.68 4.05
CA THR A 918 0.72 -14.34 4.13
C THR A 918 0.83 -15.20 5.38
N TYR A 919 0.56 -14.63 6.56
CA TYR A 919 0.66 -15.33 7.84
C TYR A 919 -0.61 -16.12 8.21
N SER A 920 -1.70 -15.94 7.46
CA SER A 920 -3.03 -16.53 7.74
C SER A 920 -3.57 -16.21 9.15
N ARG A 921 -3.09 -15.12 9.75
CA ARG A 921 -3.38 -14.66 11.12
C ARG A 921 -3.58 -13.15 11.12
N CYS A 922 -4.12 -12.62 12.21
CA CYS A 922 -4.15 -11.17 12.42
C CYS A 922 -2.78 -10.69 12.87
N VAL A 923 -2.28 -9.68 12.19
CA VAL A 923 -0.97 -9.10 12.41
C VAL A 923 -1.07 -7.57 12.41
N GLY A 924 -0.10 -6.90 13.02
CA GLY A 924 0.01 -5.46 12.93
C GLY A 924 1.33 -4.93 13.46
N VAL A 925 1.57 -3.64 13.22
CA VAL A 925 2.72 -2.91 13.77
C VAL A 925 2.25 -2.08 14.96
N GLY A 926 2.99 -2.08 16.05
CA GLY A 926 2.71 -1.32 17.25
C GLY A 926 3.96 -0.73 17.87
N HIS A 927 3.78 0.07 18.93
CA HIS A 927 4.86 0.69 19.68
C HIS A 927 4.69 0.43 21.17
N LEU A 928 5.77 0.04 21.84
CA LEU A 928 5.86 -0.20 23.28
C LEU A 928 6.93 0.70 23.87
N SER A 929 6.85 1.04 25.15
CA SER A 929 8.02 1.61 25.82
C SER A 929 9.11 0.56 26.02
N LEU A 930 10.38 0.96 25.88
CA LEU A 930 11.53 0.10 26.14
C LEU A 930 11.52 -0.50 27.55
N HIS A 931 11.19 0.31 28.56
CA HIS A 931 11.10 -0.15 29.95
C HIS A 931 10.10 -1.32 30.09
N TRP A 932 8.91 -1.17 29.50
CA TRP A 932 7.89 -2.21 29.54
C TRP A 932 8.22 -3.42 28.65
N TRP A 933 9.01 -3.23 27.59
CA TRP A 933 9.51 -4.33 26.78
C TRP A 933 10.47 -5.22 27.58
N VAL A 934 11.40 -4.63 28.35
CA VAL A 934 12.29 -5.37 29.25
C VAL A 934 11.51 -6.10 30.34
N GLU A 935 10.47 -5.47 30.88
CA GLU A 935 9.58 -6.09 31.87
C GLU A 935 8.79 -7.27 31.30
N LEU A 936 8.34 -7.19 30.04
CA LEU A 936 7.73 -8.33 29.34
C LEU A 936 8.71 -9.49 29.17
N CYS A 937 9.96 -9.20 28.81
CA CYS A 937 11.03 -10.20 28.74
C CYS A 937 11.28 -10.86 30.11
N ARG A 938 11.25 -10.09 31.19
CA ARG A 938 11.36 -10.60 32.57
C ARG A 938 10.24 -11.59 32.89
N LEU A 939 8.99 -11.24 32.56
CA LEU A 939 7.83 -12.11 32.78
C LEU A 939 7.88 -13.39 31.93
N ALA A 940 8.33 -13.29 30.68
CA ALA A 940 8.50 -14.44 29.80
C ALA A 940 9.55 -15.42 30.36
N HIS A 941 10.68 -14.90 30.85
CA HIS A 941 11.74 -15.69 31.49
C HIS A 941 11.25 -16.43 32.74
N GLN A 942 10.56 -15.71 33.65
CA GLN A 942 10.00 -16.29 34.87
C GLN A 942 8.98 -17.40 34.59
N ALA A 943 8.17 -17.23 33.54
CA ALA A 943 7.20 -18.23 33.12
C ALA A 943 7.81 -19.36 32.28
N LYS A 944 9.11 -19.32 31.96
CA LYS A 944 9.79 -20.23 31.04
C LYS A 944 9.07 -20.35 29.69
N ALA A 945 8.54 -19.23 29.20
CA ALA A 945 7.83 -19.19 27.93
C ALA A 945 8.81 -19.11 26.77
N GLY A 946 8.63 -19.94 25.74
CA GLY A 946 9.44 -19.91 24.51
C GLY A 946 9.21 -18.68 23.60
N SER A 947 8.42 -17.69 24.04
CA SER A 947 8.15 -16.45 23.31
C SER A 947 7.72 -15.32 24.23
N VAL A 948 7.95 -14.07 23.81
CA VAL A 948 7.47 -12.87 24.52
C VAL A 948 6.01 -12.61 24.15
N VAL A 949 5.13 -12.74 25.15
CA VAL A 949 3.67 -12.66 25.00
C VAL A 949 3.14 -11.37 25.61
N ALA A 950 2.22 -10.69 24.92
CA ALA A 950 1.44 -9.59 25.49
C ALA A 950 -0.08 -9.74 25.24
N LEU A 951 -0.88 -9.08 26.08
CA LEU A 951 -2.33 -9.01 25.93
C LEU A 951 -2.70 -7.82 25.04
N VAL A 952 -3.62 -7.99 24.10
CA VAL A 952 -4.11 -6.88 23.26
C VAL A 952 -5.61 -6.73 23.37
N ARG A 953 -6.08 -5.50 23.60
CA ARG A 953 -7.51 -5.19 23.71
C ARG A 953 -7.94 -4.15 22.68
N GLY A 954 -8.93 -4.53 21.88
CA GLY A 954 -9.59 -3.61 20.95
C GLY A 954 -10.54 -2.64 21.66
N HIS A 955 -10.72 -1.45 21.11
CA HIS A 955 -11.53 -0.41 21.75
C HIS A 955 -13.04 -0.72 21.82
N SER A 956 -13.52 -1.67 21.02
CA SER A 956 -14.93 -2.07 21.00
C SER A 956 -15.22 -3.34 21.81
N THR A 957 -14.21 -3.96 22.43
CA THR A 957 -14.31 -5.30 23.03
C THR A 957 -13.86 -5.30 24.48
N GLN A 958 -14.50 -6.12 25.32
CA GLN A 958 -14.09 -6.35 26.72
C GLN A 958 -12.99 -7.41 26.83
N TYR A 959 -12.90 -8.31 25.85
CA TYR A 959 -11.96 -9.43 25.87
C TYR A 959 -10.56 -8.98 25.48
N TYR A 960 -9.58 -9.39 26.27
CA TYR A 960 -8.17 -9.38 25.87
C TYR A 960 -7.91 -10.50 24.87
N MET A 961 -7.14 -10.24 23.83
CA MET A 961 -6.58 -11.26 22.95
C MET A 961 -5.26 -11.68 23.56
N VAL A 962 -5.16 -12.95 23.95
CA VAL A 962 -4.17 -13.32 24.99
C VAL A 962 -2.76 -13.44 24.45
N HIS A 963 -2.59 -13.63 23.16
CA HIS A 963 -1.28 -13.95 22.61
C HIS A 963 -0.99 -13.13 21.39
N VAL A 964 -0.35 -12.00 21.63
CA VAL A 964 0.40 -11.31 20.60
C VAL A 964 1.88 -11.60 20.82
N ASN A 965 2.45 -12.40 19.92
CA ASN A 965 3.89 -12.56 19.87
C ASN A 965 4.47 -11.23 19.41
N LEU A 966 5.41 -10.73 20.20
CA LEU A 966 6.11 -9.48 19.93
C LEU A 966 7.49 -9.78 19.38
N TYR A 967 7.78 -9.19 18.23
CA TYR A 967 9.09 -9.18 17.60
C TYR A 967 9.53 -7.73 17.46
N LEU A 968 10.83 -7.45 17.56
CA LEU A 968 11.32 -6.11 17.27
C LEU A 968 11.33 -5.90 15.76
N TRP A 969 10.89 -4.71 15.34
CA TRP A 969 11.00 -4.32 13.95
C TRP A 969 12.39 -3.76 13.68
N ARG A 970 13.04 -4.23 12.59
CA ARG A 970 14.33 -3.76 12.11
C ARG A 970 14.12 -2.80 10.94
N ASN A 971 14.67 -1.60 11.06
CA ASN A 971 14.57 -0.55 10.03
C ASN A 971 15.50 -0.81 8.87
#